data_AF-A0A0S8EK75-F1
#
_entry.id   AF-A0A0S8EK75-F1
#
_cell.length_a   1.000
_cell.length_b   1.000
_cell.length_c   1.000
_cell.angle_alpha   90.00
_cell.angle_beta   90.00
_cell.angle_gamma   90.00
#
_symmetry.space_group_name_H-M   'P 1'
#
loop_
_entity.id
_entity.type
_entity.pdbx_description
1 polymer ?
#
loop_
_entity_poly.entity_id
_entity_poly.type
_entity_poly.pdbx_seq_one_letter_code
_entity_poly.pdbx_strand_id
1 'polypeptide(L)'
;MTEPPESPQAPAQPPPADARPTAPRSVRNLVCTVGIVLLGLAILAMAAWALILANPGWRRAWSDDRGIYVRDGDSDVRPIVWEAARGIDAGVNAAPDIADGALSSRAGLVVFTRKAPGAEHSDLYMARFDGATWSAPEPIVWLNTNADEFSPTLSKSGRALFFCSDRKGGMGGLDLYVSWWEGAGWTQALNLGSQVNSEFDECDPCFSPDENALYFASNRPASDATPEERKARWEETVAKRQLGDLDIFVAEGVSIPSRTNPLRDAAFRKAMITQLGGSPETEEAVLRSLRWLKANQEPDGHWDMARHGGQQGQDIAGTALAVLSYLGWGAQYTEEGEFTESLYKGVRWLKAQAIQRRGDFAKGVGQGMYGHGMATIALAETYAVTKDETLREPLERAVRVIIDAQNRTTGGWRYDSKPPPVGDMSVTGWQVMALHSARSAGIAVPDETYELARRWMTQVAASDGSYGYQSDKKITPAMTAEGMFVQQLVGAKRAERRQQQTAAWLTGRLPEARSPDFYYWYYACLALYQQQGPNWTRWNDAIKPVLLGLQDESGTWEDGHYKQFGKVGGSAVAALCLEVYYRYLWKLDQETDPVVEANKTLGRSPIAFPAEPAALVARRVEALASPAVDRSPRFTRRGDFVYFSSDRPGGLGGMDVYRSRAVGDAFQVPENAGPLVNSAANDFSPSPACHGSLLLVVSDRKADGAQGPRLYTQVARELVTVTEGWRARVAEEWLFGLGVAAAVLILLLAWIIAWGRKTRTGARV
;
A
#
# COMPACT_ATOMS: atom_id res chain seq x y z
N MET A 1 -76.18 99.90 -43.27
CA MET A 1 -77.54 100.02 -43.80
C MET A 1 -78.51 99.65 -42.67
N THR A 2 -79.39 100.59 -42.31
CA THR A 2 -80.75 100.44 -41.74
C THR A 2 -80.96 99.83 -40.33
N GLU A 3 -81.02 100.74 -39.33
CA GLU A 3 -82.00 100.96 -38.22
C GLU A 3 -83.36 100.20 -38.16
N PRO A 4 -84.23 100.34 -37.11
CA PRO A 4 -84.12 100.48 -35.61
C PRO A 4 -85.32 99.76 -34.86
N PRO A 5 -85.94 100.16 -33.70
CA PRO A 5 -85.52 100.71 -32.37
C PRO A 5 -86.04 99.90 -31.10
N GLU A 6 -85.56 100.29 -29.89
CA GLU A 6 -86.15 100.39 -28.50
C GLU A 6 -87.32 99.45 -28.02
N SER A 7 -87.38 98.78 -26.83
CA SER A 7 -87.52 99.25 -25.40
C SER A 7 -87.80 98.03 -24.40
N PRO A 8 -88.13 98.13 -23.07
CA PRO A 8 -87.27 97.63 -21.97
C PRO A 8 -87.94 96.84 -20.77
N GLN A 9 -87.13 96.60 -19.71
CA GLN A 9 -87.37 96.18 -18.30
C GLN A 9 -87.55 94.66 -18.02
N ALA A 10 -87.02 94.03 -16.95
CA ALA A 10 -86.70 94.44 -15.57
C ALA A 10 -85.59 93.53 -14.90
N PRO A 11 -85.09 93.83 -13.68
CA PRO A 11 -83.83 93.28 -13.13
C PRO A 11 -83.94 92.28 -11.94
N ALA A 12 -82.87 91.50 -11.68
CA ALA A 12 -82.10 91.41 -10.40
C ALA A 12 -81.49 90.02 -10.03
N GLN A 13 -80.24 90.07 -9.56
CA GLN A 13 -79.33 89.06 -8.93
C GLN A 13 -79.79 88.61 -7.50
N PRO A 14 -79.27 87.53 -6.84
CA PRO A 14 -77.84 87.24 -6.53
C PRO A 14 -77.35 85.74 -6.60
N PRO A 15 -76.02 85.48 -6.47
CA PRO A 15 -75.37 84.15 -6.56
C PRO A 15 -75.25 83.46 -5.18
N PRO A 16 -74.97 82.14 -5.01
CA PRO A 16 -73.58 81.63 -5.02
C PRO A 16 -73.32 80.11 -5.23
N ALA A 17 -72.02 79.79 -5.32
CA ALA A 17 -71.31 78.53 -5.04
C ALA A 17 -71.48 77.33 -6.01
N ASP A 18 -70.53 77.23 -6.93
CA ASP A 18 -70.20 76.02 -7.69
C ASP A 18 -70.03 74.81 -6.76
N ALA A 19 -70.94 73.86 -6.92
CA ALA A 19 -70.81 72.52 -6.38
C ALA A 19 -69.61 71.82 -7.04
N ARG A 20 -68.46 71.81 -6.37
CA ARG A 20 -67.39 70.86 -6.70
C ARG A 20 -67.95 69.45 -6.51
N PRO A 21 -67.85 68.54 -7.50
CA PRO A 21 -68.19 67.15 -7.29
C PRO A 21 -67.20 66.56 -6.28
N THR A 22 -67.65 66.41 -5.03
CA THR A 22 -66.97 65.55 -4.08
C THR A 22 -67.24 64.12 -4.53
N ALA A 23 -66.18 63.39 -4.92
CA ALA A 23 -66.29 61.95 -5.09
C ALA A 23 -66.95 61.38 -3.82
N PRO A 24 -68.00 60.56 -3.94
CA PRO A 24 -68.84 60.21 -2.79
C PRO A 24 -68.01 59.51 -1.72
N ARG A 25 -68.18 59.93 -0.45
CA ARG A 25 -67.47 59.36 0.73
C ARG A 25 -67.55 57.83 0.78
N SER A 26 -68.56 57.22 0.14
CA SER A 26 -68.73 55.77 0.01
C SER A 26 -67.62 55.07 -0.79
N VAL A 27 -67.07 55.68 -1.86
CA VAL A 27 -66.02 55.06 -2.68
C VAL A 27 -64.67 55.11 -1.96
N ARG A 28 -64.37 56.21 -1.27
CA ARG A 28 -63.14 56.35 -0.49
C ARG A 28 -63.13 55.40 0.72
N ASN A 29 -64.28 55.25 1.39
CA ASN A 29 -64.43 54.28 2.48
C ASN A 29 -64.34 52.84 1.96
N LEU A 30 -64.96 52.52 0.81
CA LEU A 30 -64.84 51.19 0.20
C LEU A 30 -63.40 50.87 -0.19
N VAL A 31 -62.67 51.80 -0.80
CA VAL A 31 -61.25 51.62 -1.16
C VAL A 31 -60.37 51.47 0.08
N CYS A 32 -60.64 52.22 1.16
CA CYS A 32 -59.90 52.04 2.42
C CYS A 32 -60.24 50.71 3.09
N THR A 33 -61.51 50.29 3.12
CA THR A 33 -61.93 49.01 3.71
C THR A 33 -61.37 47.84 2.92
N VAL A 34 -61.41 47.88 1.58
CA VAL A 34 -60.80 46.87 0.72
C VAL A 34 -59.27 46.86 0.91
N GLY A 35 -58.63 48.02 1.02
CA GLY A 35 -57.20 48.12 1.32
C GLY A 35 -56.82 47.52 2.68
N ILE A 36 -57.62 47.76 3.72
CA ILE A 36 -57.41 47.21 5.06
C ILE A 36 -57.65 45.69 5.07
N VAL A 37 -58.67 45.20 4.37
CA VAL A 37 -58.93 43.76 4.25
C VAL A 37 -57.80 43.07 3.48
N LEU A 38 -57.32 43.65 2.39
CA LEU A 38 -56.19 43.11 1.63
C LEU A 38 -54.89 43.13 2.45
N LEU A 39 -54.65 44.18 3.23
CA LEU A 39 -53.49 44.25 4.13
C LEU A 39 -53.60 43.21 5.27
N GLY A 40 -54.80 43.03 5.84
CA GLY A 40 -55.07 42.02 6.85
C GLY A 40 -54.87 40.59 6.32
N LEU A 41 -55.33 40.31 5.09
CA LEU A 41 -55.09 39.04 4.41
C LEU A 41 -53.60 38.82 4.11
N ALA A 42 -52.87 39.86 3.72
CA ALA A 42 -51.43 39.78 3.50
C ALA A 42 -50.67 39.49 4.81
N ILE A 43 -51.05 40.13 5.92
CA ILE A 43 -50.46 39.89 7.24
C ILE A 43 -50.79 38.48 7.73
N LEU A 44 -52.03 37.99 7.56
CA LEU A 44 -52.41 36.62 7.90
C LEU A 44 -51.66 35.59 7.06
N ALA A 45 -51.47 35.85 5.76
CA ALA A 45 -50.67 35.01 4.88
C ALA A 45 -49.20 34.99 5.33
N MET A 46 -48.62 36.14 5.69
CA MET A 46 -47.26 36.22 6.23
C MET A 46 -47.13 35.54 7.60
N ALA A 47 -48.13 35.63 8.48
CA ALA A 47 -48.12 34.97 9.78
C ALA A 47 -48.28 33.45 9.65
N ALA A 48 -49.14 32.98 8.75
CA ALA A 48 -49.24 31.56 8.40
C ALA A 48 -47.94 31.05 7.78
N TRP A 49 -47.28 31.86 6.94
CA TRP A 49 -45.97 31.55 6.36
C TRP A 49 -44.86 31.51 7.42
N ALA A 50 -44.85 32.48 8.36
CA ALA A 50 -43.93 32.50 9.48
C ALA A 50 -44.13 31.29 10.40
N LEU A 51 -45.37 30.82 10.62
CA LEU A 51 -45.68 29.58 11.34
C LEU A 51 -45.22 28.32 10.59
N ILE A 52 -45.27 28.33 9.25
CA ILE A 52 -44.75 27.24 8.40
C ILE A 52 -43.22 27.18 8.43
N LEU A 53 -42.53 28.33 8.50
CA LEU A 53 -41.08 28.44 8.64
C LEU A 53 -40.59 28.20 10.07
N ALA A 54 -41.35 28.64 11.08
CA ALA A 54 -41.01 28.53 12.50
C ALA A 54 -41.28 27.12 13.08
N ASN A 55 -41.91 26.22 12.32
CA ASN A 55 -42.04 24.83 12.68
C ASN A 55 -41.12 23.98 11.77
N PRO A 56 -39.84 23.80 12.14
CA PRO A 56 -38.83 23.24 11.27
C PRO A 56 -39.00 21.72 11.27
N GLY A 57 -39.97 21.23 10.51
CA GLY A 57 -40.07 19.81 10.19
C GLY A 57 -38.96 19.38 9.23
N TRP A 58 -37.70 19.62 9.57
CA TRP A 58 -36.57 18.97 8.90
C TRP A 58 -36.67 17.51 9.25
N ARG A 59 -36.88 16.66 8.26
CA ARG A 59 -36.86 15.22 8.44
C ARG A 59 -35.83 14.66 7.49
N ARG A 60 -34.78 14.05 8.05
CA ARG A 60 -33.83 13.29 7.25
C ARG A 60 -34.53 11.99 6.87
N ALA A 61 -34.61 11.73 5.57
CA ALA A 61 -34.95 10.42 5.05
C ALA A 61 -33.69 9.79 4.47
N TRP A 62 -33.57 8.49 4.63
CA TRP A 62 -32.49 7.67 4.09
C TRP A 62 -33.05 6.89 2.91
N SER A 63 -32.42 6.93 1.74
CA SER A 63 -32.84 6.13 0.57
C SER A 63 -31.66 5.39 -0.06
N ASP A 64 -31.95 4.26 -0.70
CA ASP A 64 -31.02 3.34 -1.37
C ASP A 64 -31.19 3.32 -2.91
N ASP A 65 -31.67 4.43 -3.49
CA ASP A 65 -31.99 4.60 -4.92
C ASP A 65 -33.13 3.71 -5.46
N ARG A 66 -33.77 2.85 -4.63
CA ARG A 66 -34.95 2.05 -5.04
C ARG A 66 -36.16 2.06 -4.09
N GLY A 67 -36.05 2.69 -2.93
CA GLY A 67 -37.20 3.27 -2.20
C GLY A 67 -37.75 2.40 -1.08
N ILE A 68 -37.20 2.58 0.12
CA ILE A 68 -37.86 2.29 1.40
C ILE A 68 -37.74 3.56 2.26
N TYR A 69 -38.85 4.01 2.85
CA TYR A 69 -38.90 5.23 3.67
C TYR A 69 -39.11 4.84 5.14
N VAL A 70 -38.13 5.12 6.00
CA VAL A 70 -38.26 4.92 7.46
C VAL A 70 -38.43 6.28 8.16
N ARG A 71 -39.38 6.38 9.09
CA ARG A 71 -39.68 7.59 9.86
C ARG A 71 -38.85 7.63 11.15
N ASP A 72 -38.39 8.83 11.52
CA ASP A 72 -37.59 9.05 12.74
C ASP A 72 -38.43 8.96 14.02
N GLY A 73 -37.90 8.27 15.03
CA GLY A 73 -38.54 7.87 16.30
C GLY A 73 -37.85 6.67 16.97
N ASP A 74 -37.22 5.80 16.17
CA ASP A 74 -36.28 4.76 16.61
C ASP A 74 -34.86 5.24 16.32
N SER A 75 -34.34 6.14 17.15
CA SER A 75 -32.96 6.60 17.05
C SER A 75 -32.05 5.69 17.86
N ASP A 76 -31.71 4.55 17.26
CA ASP A 76 -30.43 3.86 17.40
C ASP A 76 -30.29 2.95 16.17
N VAL A 77 -29.08 2.83 15.61
CA VAL A 77 -28.72 2.04 14.41
C VAL A 77 -28.77 2.80 13.07
N ARG A 78 -27.59 2.93 12.46
CA ARG A 78 -27.46 2.98 10.99
C ARG A 78 -27.45 1.53 10.49
N PRO A 79 -28.47 1.02 9.80
CA PRO A 79 -28.33 -0.25 9.11
C PRO A 79 -27.46 -0.01 7.87
N ILE A 80 -26.25 -0.58 7.88
CA ILE A 80 -25.52 -0.81 6.63
C ILE A 80 -26.31 -1.88 5.88
N VAL A 81 -26.90 -1.52 4.73
CA VAL A 81 -27.61 -2.48 3.88
C VAL A 81 -26.59 -3.09 2.93
N TRP A 82 -26.24 -4.35 3.19
CA TRP A 82 -25.37 -5.15 2.35
C TRP A 82 -26.15 -5.77 1.19
N GLU A 83 -25.61 -5.70 -0.02
CA GLU A 83 -26.06 -6.55 -1.12
C GLU A 83 -25.69 -8.02 -0.87
N ALA A 84 -26.42 -8.93 -1.52
CA ALA A 84 -26.11 -10.35 -1.49
C ALA A 84 -24.66 -10.62 -1.95
N ALA A 85 -23.97 -11.48 -1.22
CA ALA A 85 -22.58 -11.84 -1.46
C ALA A 85 -22.35 -12.38 -2.88
N ARG A 86 -21.28 -11.90 -3.54
CA ARG A 86 -20.84 -12.36 -4.87
C ARG A 86 -19.38 -12.78 -4.82
N GLY A 87 -19.03 -13.92 -5.40
CA GLY A 87 -17.64 -14.35 -5.52
C GLY A 87 -16.79 -13.32 -6.27
N ILE A 88 -15.56 -13.08 -5.80
CA ILE A 88 -14.53 -12.39 -6.59
C ILE A 88 -14.20 -13.20 -7.86
N ASP A 89 -13.74 -12.49 -8.90
CA ASP A 89 -13.34 -13.00 -10.22
C ASP A 89 -12.75 -14.42 -10.21
N ALA A 90 -13.05 -15.19 -11.27
CA ALA A 90 -12.65 -16.57 -11.42
C ALA A 90 -11.13 -16.80 -11.30
N GLY A 91 -10.28 -15.81 -11.55
CA GLY A 91 -8.82 -15.92 -11.38
C GLY A 91 -8.38 -16.08 -9.92
N VAL A 92 -8.98 -15.33 -8.99
CA VAL A 92 -8.64 -15.40 -7.55
C VAL A 92 -9.32 -16.61 -6.90
N ASN A 93 -10.59 -16.85 -7.24
CA ASN A 93 -11.37 -17.99 -6.74
C ASN A 93 -11.19 -19.27 -7.59
N ALA A 94 -10.15 -19.34 -8.44
CA ALA A 94 -9.93 -20.45 -9.37
C ALA A 94 -9.75 -21.80 -8.66
N ALA A 95 -9.17 -21.79 -7.46
CA ALA A 95 -8.94 -22.96 -6.63
C ALA A 95 -9.65 -22.78 -5.26
N PRO A 96 -10.27 -23.84 -4.71
CA PRO A 96 -11.07 -23.73 -3.49
C PRO A 96 -10.24 -23.97 -2.22
N ASP A 97 -9.13 -23.24 -2.10
CA ASP A 97 -8.06 -23.49 -1.13
C ASP A 97 -7.60 -22.21 -0.38
N ILE A 98 -8.49 -21.20 -0.31
CA ILE A 98 -8.22 -19.93 0.39
C ILE A 98 -8.61 -20.07 1.86
N ALA A 99 -7.66 -19.84 2.76
CA ALA A 99 -7.86 -19.99 4.21
C ALA A 99 -8.15 -18.66 4.91
N ASP A 100 -7.55 -17.55 4.47
CA ASP A 100 -7.70 -16.21 5.06
C ASP A 100 -7.36 -15.12 4.02
N GLY A 101 -7.79 -13.87 4.24
CA GLY A 101 -7.49 -12.78 3.29
C GLY A 101 -7.46 -11.38 3.89
N ALA A 102 -6.59 -10.51 3.37
CA ALA A 102 -6.62 -9.08 3.57
C ALA A 102 -6.59 -8.30 2.26
N LEU A 103 -7.46 -7.30 2.19
CA LEU A 103 -7.57 -6.43 1.03
C LEU A 103 -6.92 -5.08 1.31
N SER A 104 -5.87 -4.73 0.55
CA SER A 104 -5.46 -3.32 0.46
C SER A 104 -6.36 -2.62 -0.54
N SER A 105 -7.14 -1.71 -0.01
CA SER A 105 -8.11 -0.92 -0.77
C SER A 105 -7.51 0.38 -1.35
N ARG A 106 -6.20 0.63 -1.17
CA ARG A 106 -5.51 1.81 -1.72
C ARG A 106 -4.63 1.53 -2.94
N ALA A 107 -4.20 0.28 -3.14
CA ALA A 107 -3.22 -0.07 -4.17
C ALA A 107 -3.74 -1.05 -5.23
N GLY A 108 -5.04 -1.40 -5.19
CA GLY A 108 -5.56 -2.51 -5.99
C GLY A 108 -4.76 -3.78 -5.73
N LEU A 109 -4.47 -4.09 -4.46
CA LEU A 109 -3.65 -5.24 -4.07
C LEU A 109 -4.42 -6.05 -3.05
N VAL A 110 -4.67 -7.33 -3.34
CA VAL A 110 -5.13 -8.29 -2.35
C VAL A 110 -3.97 -9.17 -1.95
N VAL A 111 -3.81 -9.41 -0.66
CA VAL A 111 -2.89 -10.41 -0.12
C VAL A 111 -3.74 -11.42 0.64
N PHE A 112 -3.57 -12.70 0.35
CA PHE A 112 -4.41 -13.74 0.93
C PHE A 112 -3.62 -15.01 1.15
N THR A 113 -4.10 -15.85 2.06
CA THR A 113 -3.48 -17.13 2.36
C THR A 113 -4.11 -18.22 1.53
N ARG A 114 -3.28 -19.10 0.98
CA ARG A 114 -3.69 -20.22 0.16
C ARG A 114 -2.89 -21.46 0.52
N LYS A 115 -3.58 -22.60 0.65
CA LYS A 115 -2.93 -23.90 0.78
C LYS A 115 -3.03 -24.69 -0.51
N ALA A 116 -2.00 -24.61 -1.36
CA ALA A 116 -2.03 -25.25 -2.67
C ALA A 116 -2.33 -26.77 -2.56
N PRO A 117 -3.01 -27.40 -3.54
CA PRO A 117 -3.35 -28.82 -3.47
C PRO A 117 -2.11 -29.70 -3.27
N GLY A 118 -2.11 -30.50 -2.21
CA GLY A 118 -0.99 -31.37 -1.84
C GLY A 118 0.17 -30.67 -1.12
N ALA A 119 0.07 -29.37 -0.83
CA ALA A 119 1.04 -28.66 0.00
C ALA A 119 0.87 -29.02 1.48
N GLU A 120 1.99 -29.13 2.19
CA GLU A 120 1.99 -29.42 3.64
C GLU A 120 1.62 -28.16 4.45
N HIS A 121 2.03 -26.99 3.98
CA HIS A 121 1.84 -25.67 4.60
C HIS A 121 1.00 -24.72 3.73
N SER A 122 0.56 -23.63 4.35
CA SER A 122 -0.22 -22.53 3.76
C SER A 122 0.69 -21.34 3.48
N ASP A 123 0.47 -20.70 2.34
CA ASP A 123 1.37 -19.69 1.77
C ASP A 123 0.63 -18.35 1.57
N LEU A 124 1.34 -17.23 1.65
CA LEU A 124 0.80 -15.93 1.22
C LEU A 124 0.88 -15.78 -0.30
N TYR A 125 -0.19 -15.26 -0.88
CA TYR A 125 -0.34 -14.92 -2.29
C TYR A 125 -0.76 -13.47 -2.42
N MET A 126 -0.45 -12.88 -3.57
CA MET A 126 -0.94 -11.56 -3.93
C MET A 126 -1.56 -11.55 -5.31
N ALA A 127 -2.55 -10.68 -5.52
CA ALA A 127 -3.06 -10.35 -6.84
C ALA A 127 -3.33 -8.84 -6.94
N ARG A 128 -3.20 -8.30 -8.15
CA ARG A 128 -3.38 -6.87 -8.42
C ARG A 128 -4.65 -6.62 -9.22
N PHE A 129 -5.33 -5.53 -8.93
CA PHE A 129 -6.49 -5.05 -9.65
C PHE A 129 -6.08 -3.89 -10.55
N ASP A 130 -6.35 -4.01 -11.84
CA ASP A 130 -5.97 -3.00 -12.84
C ASP A 130 -7.06 -1.93 -13.09
N GLY A 131 -8.17 -2.03 -12.36
CA GLY A 131 -9.36 -1.18 -12.54
C GLY A 131 -10.53 -1.90 -13.21
N ALA A 132 -10.31 -3.06 -13.82
CA ALA A 132 -11.33 -3.89 -14.45
C ALA A 132 -11.29 -5.35 -13.99
N THR A 133 -10.11 -5.97 -13.95
CA THR A 133 -9.90 -7.38 -13.60
C THR A 133 -8.78 -7.57 -12.60
N TRP A 134 -8.79 -8.73 -11.94
CA TRP A 134 -7.69 -9.16 -11.08
C TRP A 134 -6.64 -9.90 -11.90
N SER A 135 -5.36 -9.69 -11.58
CA SER A 135 -4.25 -10.48 -12.10
C SER A 135 -4.33 -11.92 -11.58
N ALA A 136 -3.63 -12.83 -12.24
CA ALA A 136 -3.40 -14.16 -11.69
C ALA A 136 -2.75 -14.06 -10.30
N PRO A 137 -3.15 -14.87 -9.31
CA PRO A 137 -2.48 -14.93 -8.02
C PRO A 137 -1.03 -15.39 -8.12
N GLU A 138 -0.12 -14.61 -7.53
CA GLU A 138 1.30 -14.93 -7.44
C GLU A 138 1.70 -15.17 -5.98
N PRO A 139 2.46 -16.23 -5.67
CA PRO A 139 2.96 -16.46 -4.32
C PRO A 139 3.92 -15.34 -3.91
N ILE A 140 3.89 -14.92 -2.64
CA ILE A 140 4.88 -14.00 -2.09
C ILE A 140 6.15 -14.79 -1.74
N VAL A 141 6.91 -15.15 -2.78
CA VAL A 141 8.04 -16.10 -2.72
C VAL A 141 9.06 -15.79 -1.61
N TRP A 142 9.24 -14.51 -1.30
CA TRP A 142 10.19 -14.02 -0.29
C TRP A 142 9.69 -14.14 1.16
N LEU A 143 8.37 -14.17 1.39
CA LEU A 143 7.79 -14.31 2.73
C LEU A 143 7.41 -15.74 3.08
N ASN A 144 7.00 -16.53 2.09
CA ASN A 144 6.54 -17.91 2.29
C ASN A 144 7.69 -18.85 2.63
N THR A 145 7.63 -19.63 3.69
CA THR A 145 8.71 -20.54 4.12
C THR A 145 8.30 -22.00 3.96
N ASN A 146 8.91 -22.93 4.71
CA ASN A 146 8.37 -24.29 4.86
C ASN A 146 7.41 -24.41 6.05
N ALA A 147 7.24 -23.31 6.79
CA ALA A 147 6.26 -23.13 7.85
C ALA A 147 4.94 -22.67 7.23
N ASP A 148 3.88 -22.59 8.02
CA ASP A 148 2.66 -21.93 7.60
C ASP A 148 2.81 -20.40 7.69
N GLU A 149 2.21 -19.70 6.74
CA GLU A 149 2.01 -18.24 6.77
C GLU A 149 0.53 -17.87 6.57
N PHE A 150 -0.06 -17.23 7.59
CA PHE A 150 -1.49 -16.88 7.61
C PHE A 150 -1.76 -15.40 7.85
N SER A 151 -3.04 -15.05 7.72
CA SER A 151 -3.63 -13.83 8.26
C SER A 151 -2.91 -12.53 7.87
N PRO A 152 -2.67 -12.29 6.56
CA PRO A 152 -2.05 -11.05 6.13
C PRO A 152 -2.89 -9.84 6.56
N THR A 153 -2.26 -8.70 6.77
CA THR A 153 -2.90 -7.39 6.93
C THR A 153 -1.97 -6.29 6.44
N LEU A 154 -2.50 -5.29 5.74
CA LEU A 154 -1.70 -4.23 5.12
C LEU A 154 -1.91 -2.91 5.84
N SER A 155 -0.83 -2.16 6.02
CA SER A 155 -0.93 -0.77 6.46
C SER A 155 -1.67 0.07 5.43
N LYS A 156 -2.22 1.22 5.83
CA LYS A 156 -2.94 2.18 4.97
C LYS A 156 -2.12 2.65 3.79
N SER A 157 -0.79 2.67 3.90
CA SER A 157 0.12 3.02 2.81
C SER A 157 0.32 1.86 1.83
N GLY A 158 -0.03 0.63 2.23
CA GLY A 158 0.30 -0.60 1.51
C GLY A 158 1.78 -0.93 1.55
N ARG A 159 2.59 -0.20 2.34
CA ARG A 159 4.05 -0.40 2.43
C ARG A 159 4.49 -1.31 3.56
N ALA A 160 3.59 -1.70 4.47
CA ALA A 160 3.90 -2.69 5.49
C ALA A 160 2.84 -3.79 5.45
N LEU A 161 3.29 -5.04 5.47
CA LEU A 161 2.49 -6.25 5.50
C LEU A 161 2.81 -6.95 6.81
N PHE A 162 1.78 -7.14 7.62
CA PHE A 162 1.84 -7.93 8.83
C PHE A 162 1.15 -9.25 8.57
N PHE A 163 1.64 -10.34 9.16
CA PHE A 163 1.10 -11.68 8.99
C PHE A 163 1.55 -12.54 10.17
N CYS A 164 1.05 -13.77 10.28
CA CYS A 164 1.52 -14.70 11.30
C CYS A 164 2.17 -15.95 10.69
N SER A 165 3.10 -16.57 11.41
CA SER A 165 3.83 -17.74 10.94
C SER A 165 4.38 -18.57 12.10
N ASP A 166 4.45 -19.90 11.93
CA ASP A 166 5.08 -20.85 12.87
C ASP A 166 6.52 -21.17 12.46
N ARG A 167 7.16 -20.24 11.73
CA ARG A 167 8.56 -20.37 11.32
C ARG A 167 9.49 -20.51 12.52
N LYS A 168 10.54 -21.30 12.34
CA LYS A 168 11.54 -21.52 13.39
C LYS A 168 12.17 -20.18 13.81
N GLY A 169 12.45 -20.09 15.11
CA GLY A 169 13.05 -18.91 15.74
C GLY A 169 12.05 -17.87 16.26
N GLY A 170 10.74 -18.10 16.10
CA GLY A 170 9.69 -17.37 16.79
C GLY A 170 9.71 -17.55 18.32
N MET A 171 8.78 -16.88 19.01
CA MET A 171 8.63 -16.94 20.46
C MET A 171 7.79 -18.13 20.94
N GLY A 172 6.93 -18.70 20.09
CA GLY A 172 5.92 -19.67 20.52
C GLY A 172 5.35 -20.52 19.39
N GLY A 173 4.03 -20.59 19.32
CA GLY A 173 3.29 -21.26 18.25
C GLY A 173 3.33 -20.42 16.98
N LEU A 174 2.20 -19.81 16.62
CA LEU A 174 2.16 -18.75 15.63
C LEU A 174 2.65 -17.43 16.22
N ASP A 175 3.57 -16.76 15.53
CA ASP A 175 4.08 -15.44 15.89
C ASP A 175 3.64 -14.40 14.86
N LEU A 176 3.44 -13.14 15.28
CA LEU A 176 3.25 -12.02 14.34
C LEU A 176 4.59 -11.51 13.80
N TYR A 177 4.59 -11.26 12.49
CA TYR A 177 5.71 -10.74 11.72
C TYR A 177 5.30 -9.50 10.94
N VAL A 178 6.26 -8.64 10.64
CA VAL A 178 6.12 -7.49 9.73
C VAL A 178 7.15 -7.54 8.62
N SER A 179 6.74 -7.15 7.42
CA SER A 179 7.60 -6.92 6.26
C SER A 179 7.23 -5.61 5.57
N TRP A 180 8.19 -4.94 4.94
CA TRP A 180 7.99 -3.68 4.23
C TRP A 180 8.10 -3.85 2.72
N TRP A 181 7.31 -3.10 1.97
CA TRP A 181 7.43 -3.00 0.52
C TRP A 181 8.50 -1.96 0.16
N GLU A 182 9.59 -2.42 -0.47
CA GLU A 182 10.68 -1.54 -0.93
C GLU A 182 10.59 -1.21 -2.42
N GLY A 183 9.40 -1.31 -2.99
CA GLY A 183 9.22 -1.34 -4.45
C GLY A 183 9.46 -2.72 -5.01
N ALA A 184 10.48 -3.43 -4.48
CA ALA A 184 11.07 -4.60 -5.12
C ALA A 184 10.43 -5.94 -4.87
N GLY A 185 9.58 -5.94 -3.86
CA GLY A 185 9.27 -7.09 -3.07
C GLY A 185 9.12 -6.64 -1.64
N TRP A 186 8.62 -7.59 -0.86
CA TRP A 186 8.51 -7.50 0.58
C TRP A 186 9.86 -7.82 1.21
N THR A 187 10.32 -7.01 2.16
CA THR A 187 11.55 -7.25 2.94
C THR A 187 11.48 -8.57 3.69
N GLN A 188 12.58 -8.95 4.33
CA GLN A 188 12.55 -10.01 5.33
C GLN A 188 11.49 -9.69 6.39
N ALA A 189 10.75 -10.72 6.76
CA ALA A 189 9.80 -10.65 7.85
C ALA A 189 10.53 -10.62 9.19
N LEU A 190 10.20 -9.62 9.99
CA LEU A 190 10.77 -9.38 11.32
C LEU A 190 9.73 -9.74 12.38
N ASN A 191 10.08 -10.59 13.35
CA ASN A 191 9.21 -10.91 14.49
C ASN A 191 8.96 -9.64 15.33
N LEU A 192 7.72 -9.44 15.80
CA LEU A 192 7.33 -8.24 16.55
C LEU A 192 7.87 -8.19 18.00
N GLY A 193 8.41 -9.30 18.48
CA GLY A 193 9.04 -9.44 19.79
C GLY A 193 8.03 -9.51 20.96
N SER A 194 8.58 -9.67 22.17
CA SER A 194 7.84 -10.03 23.39
C SER A 194 6.76 -9.07 23.88
N GLN A 195 6.70 -7.85 23.33
CA GLN A 195 5.61 -6.91 23.64
C GLN A 195 4.31 -7.33 22.95
N VAL A 196 4.42 -7.98 21.79
CA VAL A 196 3.30 -8.46 20.98
C VAL A 196 3.23 -9.98 21.02
N ASN A 197 4.32 -10.68 20.72
CA ASN A 197 4.37 -12.14 20.64
C ASN A 197 4.66 -12.79 22.01
N SER A 198 4.29 -14.05 22.16
CA SER A 198 4.52 -14.85 23.37
C SER A 198 4.81 -16.32 23.05
N GLU A 199 4.81 -17.16 24.08
CA GLU A 199 4.93 -18.62 23.93
C GLU A 199 3.67 -19.28 23.33
N PHE A 200 2.60 -18.50 23.17
CA PHE A 200 1.28 -18.90 22.67
C PHE A 200 1.14 -18.63 21.16
N ASP A 201 -0.08 -18.78 20.62
CA ASP A 201 -0.40 -18.38 19.25
C ASP A 201 -0.84 -16.92 19.20
N GLU A 202 -0.30 -16.16 18.27
CA GLU A 202 -0.74 -14.83 17.87
C GLU A 202 -1.02 -14.79 16.36
N CYS A 203 -2.26 -14.46 15.99
CA CYS A 203 -2.71 -14.44 14.60
C CYS A 203 -3.64 -13.26 14.31
N ASP A 204 -4.11 -13.16 13.07
CA ASP A 204 -5.14 -12.19 12.67
C ASP A 204 -4.88 -10.70 12.98
N PRO A 205 -3.68 -10.16 12.69
CA PRO A 205 -3.36 -8.77 12.98
C PRO A 205 -4.29 -7.78 12.24
N CYS A 206 -4.58 -6.65 12.87
CA CYS A 206 -5.29 -5.52 12.29
C CYS A 206 -4.92 -4.21 12.99
N PHE A 207 -4.83 -3.13 12.21
CA PHE A 207 -4.58 -1.81 12.75
C PHE A 207 -5.85 -1.12 13.24
N SER A 208 -5.67 -0.31 14.29
CA SER A 208 -6.61 0.75 14.60
C SER A 208 -6.77 1.72 13.40
N PRO A 209 -7.89 2.45 13.33
CA PRO A 209 -8.16 3.41 12.25
C PRO A 209 -7.12 4.51 12.10
N ASP A 210 -6.30 4.79 13.11
CA ASP A 210 -5.19 5.75 13.10
C ASP A 210 -3.81 5.09 12.92
N GLU A 211 -3.72 3.76 12.96
CA GLU A 211 -2.50 2.93 12.94
C GLU A 211 -1.56 3.13 14.14
N ASN A 212 -2.08 3.57 15.28
CA ASN A 212 -1.32 3.67 16.54
C ASN A 212 -1.48 2.47 17.48
N ALA A 213 -2.36 1.53 17.15
CA ALA A 213 -2.54 0.29 17.88
C ALA A 213 -2.68 -0.91 16.92
N LEU A 214 -2.17 -2.05 17.36
CA LEU A 214 -2.29 -3.33 16.68
C LEU A 214 -3.20 -4.25 17.50
N TYR A 215 -4.33 -4.62 16.90
CA TYR A 215 -5.24 -5.63 17.40
C TYR A 215 -4.91 -6.97 16.77
N PHE A 216 -5.05 -8.06 17.50
CA PHE A 216 -4.75 -9.40 17.01
C PHE A 216 -5.49 -10.45 17.86
N ALA A 217 -5.59 -11.68 17.37
CA ALA A 217 -6.15 -12.79 18.11
C ALA A 217 -5.03 -13.57 18.81
N SER A 218 -5.25 -14.01 20.05
CA SER A 218 -4.28 -14.85 20.78
C SER A 218 -4.98 -15.78 21.76
N ASN A 219 -4.40 -16.97 21.96
CA ASN A 219 -4.86 -17.92 22.98
C ASN A 219 -4.06 -17.84 24.29
N ARG A 220 -3.25 -16.78 24.44
CA ARG A 220 -2.56 -16.51 25.71
C ARG A 220 -3.59 -16.30 26.83
N PRO A 221 -3.34 -16.85 28.04
CA PRO A 221 -4.19 -16.59 29.19
C PRO A 221 -4.22 -15.10 29.58
N ALA A 222 -5.19 -14.76 30.43
CA ALA A 222 -5.22 -13.47 31.11
C ALA A 222 -3.91 -13.21 31.89
N SER A 223 -3.59 -11.93 32.10
CA SER A 223 -2.30 -11.51 32.68
C SER A 223 -2.09 -11.96 34.13
N ASP A 224 -3.15 -12.34 34.83
CA ASP A 224 -3.15 -12.84 36.20
C ASP A 224 -3.09 -14.37 36.31
N ALA A 225 -3.02 -15.10 35.18
CA ALA A 225 -2.90 -16.56 35.17
C ALA A 225 -1.58 -17.04 35.81
N THR A 226 -1.69 -18.10 36.62
CA THR A 226 -0.56 -18.77 37.26
C THR A 226 0.35 -19.48 36.24
N PRO A 227 1.64 -19.73 36.55
CA PRO A 227 2.51 -20.52 35.69
C PRO A 227 1.95 -21.90 35.32
N GLU A 228 1.23 -22.55 36.25
CA GLU A 228 0.57 -23.83 36.03
C GLU A 228 -0.57 -23.73 35.01
N GLU A 229 -1.42 -22.70 35.12
CA GLU A 229 -2.50 -22.43 34.16
C GLU A 229 -1.95 -22.08 32.77
N ARG A 230 -0.88 -21.27 32.72
CA ARG A 230 -0.18 -20.98 31.45
C ARG A 230 0.38 -22.24 30.80
N LYS A 231 1.05 -23.08 31.57
CA LYS A 231 1.58 -24.34 31.06
C LYS A 231 0.46 -25.27 30.57
N ALA A 232 -0.62 -25.42 31.33
CA ALA A 232 -1.76 -26.24 30.93
C ALA A 232 -2.39 -25.73 29.63
N ARG A 233 -2.56 -24.41 29.51
CA ARG A 233 -3.03 -23.78 28.27
C ARG A 233 -2.10 -24.09 27.10
N TRP A 234 -0.79 -23.94 27.29
CA TRP A 234 0.20 -24.17 26.24
C TRP A 234 0.20 -25.62 25.76
N GLU A 235 0.06 -26.57 26.69
CA GLU A 235 -0.06 -28.01 26.39
C GLU A 235 -1.37 -28.36 25.67
N GLU A 236 -2.43 -27.60 25.91
CA GLU A 236 -3.73 -27.79 25.26
C GLU A 236 -3.76 -27.22 23.83
N THR A 237 -3.14 -26.07 23.60
CA THR A 237 -3.18 -25.38 22.31
C THR A 237 -1.92 -25.60 21.49
N VAL A 238 -0.83 -24.93 21.82
CA VAL A 238 0.41 -24.88 21.05
C VAL A 238 1.04 -26.26 20.88
N ALA A 239 1.17 -27.02 21.97
CA ALA A 239 1.81 -28.35 21.93
C ALA A 239 1.04 -29.34 21.04
N LYS A 240 -0.28 -29.18 20.95
CA LYS A 240 -1.17 -30.01 20.11
C LYS A 240 -1.42 -29.40 18.73
N ARG A 241 -0.85 -28.23 18.43
CA ARG A 241 -1.09 -27.45 17.20
C ARG A 241 -2.57 -27.18 16.96
N GLN A 242 -3.28 -26.75 18.02
CA GLN A 242 -4.70 -26.42 17.97
C GLN A 242 -4.90 -24.92 18.17
N LEU A 243 -5.32 -24.23 17.10
CA LEU A 243 -5.87 -22.88 17.15
C LEU A 243 -7.28 -22.93 17.76
N GLY A 244 -7.37 -22.77 19.08
CA GLY A 244 -8.62 -22.71 19.82
C GLY A 244 -8.51 -21.76 21.01
N ASP A 245 -9.67 -21.29 21.49
CA ASP A 245 -9.79 -20.34 22.62
C ASP A 245 -9.00 -19.04 22.41
N LEU A 246 -9.20 -18.44 21.23
CA LEU A 246 -8.62 -17.15 20.86
C LEU A 246 -9.48 -16.02 21.42
N ASP A 247 -8.83 -15.05 22.04
CA ASP A 247 -9.42 -13.76 22.41
C ASP A 247 -8.77 -12.64 21.58
N ILE A 248 -9.44 -11.49 21.46
CA ILE A 248 -8.87 -10.30 20.82
C ILE A 248 -7.99 -9.53 21.84
N PHE A 249 -6.74 -9.30 21.47
CA PHE A 249 -5.75 -8.51 22.19
C PHE A 249 -5.45 -7.20 21.46
N VAL A 250 -4.92 -6.22 22.20
CA VAL A 250 -4.43 -4.96 21.67
C VAL A 250 -3.03 -4.64 22.22
N ALA A 251 -2.14 -4.23 21.33
CA ALA A 251 -0.89 -3.56 21.65
C ALA A 251 -1.00 -2.08 21.26
N GLU A 252 -0.88 -1.19 22.23
CA GLU A 252 -0.97 0.27 22.04
C GLU A 252 0.40 0.91 21.80
N GLY A 253 0.42 2.13 21.27
CA GLY A 253 1.67 2.87 21.04
C GLY A 253 2.55 2.26 19.93
N VAL A 254 1.94 1.47 19.05
CA VAL A 254 2.60 0.87 17.88
C VAL A 254 2.87 2.01 16.88
N SER A 255 4.12 2.46 16.76
CA SER A 255 4.51 3.34 15.66
C SER A 255 5.10 2.51 14.52
N ILE A 256 4.28 2.23 13.51
CA ILE A 256 4.76 1.63 12.26
C ILE A 256 5.69 2.68 11.61
N PRO A 257 6.99 2.41 11.41
CA PRO A 257 7.86 3.34 10.71
C PRO A 257 7.27 3.58 9.32
N SER A 258 6.61 4.73 9.15
CA SER A 258 5.82 5.02 7.96
C SER A 258 6.68 5.23 6.71
N ARG A 259 8.02 5.14 6.82
CA ARG A 259 8.94 5.54 5.75
C ARG A 259 10.12 4.61 5.46
N THR A 260 10.65 3.84 6.41
CA THR A 260 11.93 3.13 6.22
C THR A 260 11.94 1.71 6.81
N ASN A 261 12.53 0.77 6.06
CA ASN A 261 12.88 -0.57 6.54
C ASN A 261 13.85 -0.44 7.73
N PRO A 262 13.58 -1.06 8.90
CA PRO A 262 14.46 -1.01 10.05
C PRO A 262 15.89 -1.47 9.78
N LEU A 263 16.12 -2.37 8.80
CA LEU A 263 17.47 -2.77 8.39
C LEU A 263 18.31 -1.63 7.81
N ARG A 264 17.69 -0.50 7.46
CA ARG A 264 18.37 0.73 7.03
C ARG A 264 18.64 1.71 8.17
N ASP A 265 18.07 1.49 9.35
CA ASP A 265 18.46 2.21 10.57
C ASP A 265 19.84 1.72 11.01
N ALA A 266 20.81 2.63 11.11
CA ALA A 266 22.19 2.26 11.41
C ALA A 266 22.35 1.56 12.76
N ALA A 267 21.56 1.93 13.77
CA ALA A 267 21.63 1.32 15.10
C ALA A 267 21.01 -0.09 15.11
N PHE A 268 19.88 -0.27 14.42
CA PHE A 268 19.25 -1.59 14.23
C PHE A 268 20.13 -2.51 13.38
N ARG A 269 20.69 -2.02 12.27
CA ARG A 269 21.66 -2.75 11.43
C ARG A 269 22.86 -3.22 12.24
N LYS A 270 23.43 -2.34 13.07
CA LYS A 270 24.58 -2.68 13.94
C LYS A 270 24.25 -3.76 14.97
N ALA A 271 23.03 -3.82 15.48
CA ALA A 271 22.62 -4.89 16.40
C ALA A 271 22.34 -6.23 15.67
N MET A 272 22.00 -6.18 14.39
CA MET A 272 21.66 -7.34 13.57
C MET A 272 22.86 -7.92 12.81
N ILE A 273 23.98 -7.21 12.75
CA ILE A 273 25.10 -7.51 11.86
C ILE A 273 25.62 -8.94 11.96
N THR A 274 25.89 -9.40 13.19
CA THR A 274 26.42 -10.75 13.43
C THR A 274 25.43 -11.83 13.01
N GLN A 275 24.14 -11.54 13.16
CA GLN A 275 23.07 -12.50 12.93
C GLN A 275 22.66 -12.60 11.46
N LEU A 276 22.81 -11.50 10.72
CA LEU A 276 22.72 -11.47 9.26
C LEU A 276 23.96 -12.09 8.60
N GLY A 277 24.94 -12.54 9.39
CA GLY A 277 26.14 -13.22 8.89
C GLY A 277 27.33 -12.29 8.68
N GLY A 278 27.20 -10.99 8.93
CA GLY A 278 28.30 -10.03 8.97
C GLY A 278 29.08 -10.06 10.30
N SER A 279 29.90 -9.04 10.50
CA SER A 279 30.70 -8.79 11.71
C SER A 279 31.04 -7.29 11.82
N PRO A 280 31.36 -6.76 13.01
CA PRO A 280 31.84 -5.39 13.16
C PRO A 280 33.02 -5.06 12.22
N GLU A 281 33.92 -6.02 11.99
CA GLU A 281 35.06 -5.90 11.09
C GLU A 281 34.63 -5.73 9.63
N THR A 282 33.64 -6.49 9.18
CA THR A 282 33.08 -6.35 7.82
C THR A 282 32.32 -5.04 7.63
N GLU A 283 31.62 -4.53 8.66
CA GLU A 283 30.97 -3.20 8.57
C GLU A 283 32.02 -2.09 8.44
N GLU A 284 33.08 -2.16 9.25
CA GLU A 284 34.15 -1.17 9.19
C GLU A 284 34.89 -1.23 7.84
N ALA A 285 35.08 -2.43 7.29
CA ALA A 285 35.63 -2.60 5.94
C ALA A 285 34.74 -1.93 4.88
N VAL A 286 33.43 -2.12 4.94
CA VAL A 286 32.47 -1.44 4.03
C VAL A 286 32.56 0.08 4.21
N LEU A 287 32.50 0.59 5.45
CA LEU A 287 32.56 2.02 5.73
C LEU A 287 33.85 2.69 5.23
N ARG A 288 35.00 2.03 5.39
CA ARG A 288 36.28 2.49 4.85
C ARG A 288 36.23 2.67 3.34
N SER A 289 35.64 1.72 2.62
CA SER A 289 35.45 1.81 1.16
C SER A 289 34.50 2.94 0.77
N LEU A 290 33.35 3.06 1.42
CA LEU A 290 32.39 4.14 1.15
C LEU A 290 32.97 5.53 1.42
N ARG A 291 33.76 5.68 2.49
CA ARG A 291 34.47 6.93 2.80
C ARG A 291 35.54 7.24 1.75
N TRP A 292 36.25 6.23 1.27
CA TRP A 292 37.20 6.39 0.18
C TRP A 292 36.50 6.82 -1.11
N LEU A 293 35.38 6.18 -1.48
CA LEU A 293 34.56 6.57 -2.64
C LEU A 293 34.10 8.02 -2.50
N LYS A 294 33.61 8.42 -1.33
CA LYS A 294 33.19 9.80 -1.06
C LYS A 294 34.33 10.80 -1.26
N ALA A 295 35.53 10.48 -0.78
CA ALA A 295 36.70 11.35 -0.89
C ALA A 295 37.26 11.46 -2.33
N ASN A 296 36.96 10.48 -3.20
CA ASN A 296 37.47 10.38 -4.57
C ASN A 296 36.38 10.59 -5.64
N GLN A 297 35.25 11.21 -5.27
CA GLN A 297 34.18 11.56 -6.21
C GLN A 297 34.53 12.87 -6.94
N GLU A 298 34.28 12.92 -8.25
CA GLU A 298 34.48 14.13 -9.05
C GLU A 298 33.41 15.19 -8.75
N PRO A 299 33.68 16.50 -8.99
CA PRO A 299 32.76 17.58 -8.64
C PRO A 299 31.36 17.51 -9.27
N ASP A 300 31.24 16.92 -10.46
CA ASP A 300 29.98 16.71 -11.17
C ASP A 300 29.23 15.43 -10.72
N GLY A 301 29.85 14.62 -9.87
CA GLY A 301 29.26 13.48 -9.18
C GLY A 301 29.64 12.09 -9.67
N HIS A 302 30.40 11.97 -10.76
CA HIS A 302 30.88 10.67 -11.21
C HIS A 302 32.18 10.24 -10.52
N TRP A 303 32.63 9.03 -10.81
CA TRP A 303 33.99 8.59 -10.52
C TRP A 303 34.71 8.34 -11.84
N ASP A 304 35.90 8.90 -11.98
CA ASP A 304 36.76 8.71 -13.15
C ASP A 304 37.51 7.37 -13.03
N MET A 305 37.13 6.38 -13.84
CA MET A 305 37.74 5.05 -13.77
C MET A 305 39.23 5.09 -14.14
N ALA A 306 39.60 5.88 -15.15
CA ALA A 306 40.98 5.94 -15.63
C ALA A 306 41.92 6.53 -14.58
N ARG A 307 41.45 7.54 -13.84
CA ARG A 307 42.18 8.14 -12.70
C ARG A 307 42.46 7.13 -11.58
N HIS A 308 41.62 6.10 -11.45
CA HIS A 308 41.70 5.10 -10.39
C HIS A 308 42.12 3.71 -10.87
N GLY A 309 42.90 3.64 -11.96
CA GLY A 309 43.51 2.39 -12.46
C GLY A 309 42.62 1.55 -13.38
N GLY A 310 41.45 2.07 -13.76
CA GLY A 310 40.53 1.49 -14.72
C GLY A 310 40.75 1.92 -16.17
N GLN A 311 39.83 1.53 -17.05
CA GLN A 311 39.85 1.89 -18.46
C GLN A 311 39.05 3.16 -18.73
N GLN A 312 39.52 3.96 -19.68
CA GLN A 312 38.80 5.15 -20.15
C GLN A 312 37.43 4.76 -20.73
N GLY A 313 36.40 5.54 -20.39
CA GLY A 313 35.06 5.33 -20.90
C GLY A 313 34.27 4.25 -20.15
N GLN A 314 34.66 3.90 -18.92
CA GLN A 314 33.91 2.97 -18.05
C GLN A 314 33.16 3.66 -16.90
N ASP A 315 33.10 5.01 -16.90
CA ASP A 315 32.63 5.80 -15.77
C ASP A 315 31.16 5.57 -15.43
N ILE A 316 30.31 5.23 -16.41
CA ILE A 316 28.91 4.87 -16.18
C ILE A 316 28.79 3.62 -15.31
N ALA A 317 29.51 2.56 -15.66
CA ALA A 317 29.48 1.29 -14.92
C ALA A 317 30.05 1.48 -13.51
N GLY A 318 31.21 2.12 -13.38
CA GLY A 318 31.83 2.35 -12.09
C GLY A 318 31.04 3.29 -11.18
N THR A 319 30.46 4.36 -11.72
CA THR A 319 29.56 5.26 -10.97
C THR A 319 28.30 4.53 -10.53
N ALA A 320 27.74 3.67 -11.38
CA ALA A 320 26.61 2.84 -11.01
C ALA A 320 26.95 1.89 -9.85
N LEU A 321 28.09 1.19 -9.91
CA LEU A 321 28.54 0.32 -8.81
C LEU A 321 28.76 1.10 -7.50
N ALA A 322 29.37 2.29 -7.56
CA ALA A 322 29.53 3.15 -6.39
C ALA A 322 28.18 3.56 -5.79
N VAL A 323 27.23 4.00 -6.63
CA VAL A 323 25.85 4.30 -6.20
C VAL A 323 25.20 3.09 -5.54
N LEU A 324 25.34 1.89 -6.12
CA LEU A 324 24.81 0.65 -5.55
C LEU A 324 25.41 0.30 -4.20
N SER A 325 26.69 0.56 -3.95
CA SER A 325 27.31 0.34 -2.62
C SER A 325 26.75 1.29 -1.55
N TYR A 326 26.52 2.56 -1.89
CA TYR A 326 25.85 3.47 -0.95
C TYR A 326 24.42 3.02 -0.64
N LEU A 327 23.66 2.59 -1.66
CA LEU A 327 22.31 2.06 -1.47
C LEU A 327 22.32 0.75 -0.68
N GLY A 328 23.29 -0.13 -0.94
CA GLY A 328 23.47 -1.41 -0.26
C GLY A 328 23.78 -1.25 1.23
N TRP A 329 24.59 -0.24 1.58
CA TRP A 329 24.78 0.16 2.97
C TRP A 329 23.54 0.79 3.61
N GLY A 330 22.57 1.25 2.82
CA GLY A 330 21.31 1.84 3.28
C GLY A 330 21.27 3.36 3.24
N ALA A 331 22.21 4.02 2.57
CA ALA A 331 22.13 5.46 2.37
C ALA A 331 20.96 5.82 1.44
N GLN A 332 20.33 6.96 1.70
CA GLN A 332 19.32 7.56 0.83
C GLN A 332 19.50 9.07 0.81
N TYR A 333 19.31 9.69 -0.36
CA TYR A 333 19.52 11.14 -0.46
C TYR A 333 18.33 11.99 -0.01
N THR A 334 17.23 11.36 0.38
CA THR A 334 16.04 12.00 0.95
C THR A 334 16.13 12.21 2.45
N GLU A 335 17.18 11.70 3.10
CA GLU A 335 17.44 11.84 4.53
C GLU A 335 18.87 12.36 4.74
N GLU A 336 19.09 13.00 5.89
CA GLU A 336 20.42 13.44 6.29
C GLU A 336 21.28 12.23 6.69
N GLY A 337 22.53 12.20 6.23
CA GLY A 337 23.44 11.09 6.46
C GLY A 337 24.83 11.34 5.90
N GLU A 338 25.82 10.57 6.38
CA GLU A 338 27.24 10.75 6.01
C GLU A 338 27.45 10.71 4.49
N PHE A 339 26.72 9.86 3.77
CA PHE A 339 26.89 9.62 2.34
C PHE A 339 25.80 10.25 1.47
N THR A 340 24.85 10.98 2.06
CA THR A 340 23.70 11.60 1.38
C THR A 340 24.11 12.45 0.17
N GLU A 341 25.08 13.34 0.35
CA GLU A 341 25.52 14.24 -0.72
C GLU A 341 26.20 13.49 -1.87
N SER A 342 27.08 12.55 -1.55
CA SER A 342 27.80 11.77 -2.57
C SER A 342 26.86 10.86 -3.37
N LEU A 343 25.92 10.19 -2.69
CA LEU A 343 24.88 9.42 -3.34
C LEU A 343 24.02 10.29 -4.27
N TYR A 344 23.56 11.45 -3.79
CA TYR A 344 22.78 12.38 -4.58
C TYR A 344 23.51 12.82 -5.86
N LYS A 345 24.78 13.20 -5.74
CA LYS A 345 25.63 13.61 -6.86
C LYS A 345 25.80 12.49 -7.89
N GLY A 346 26.06 11.26 -7.45
CA GLY A 346 26.18 10.08 -8.33
C GLY A 346 24.88 9.77 -9.08
N VAL A 347 23.75 9.76 -8.37
CA VAL A 347 22.42 9.55 -8.98
C VAL A 347 22.10 10.67 -9.98
N ARG A 348 22.34 11.93 -9.60
CA ARG A 348 22.14 13.10 -10.47
C ARG A 348 22.93 12.95 -11.77
N TRP A 349 24.19 12.53 -11.68
CA TRP A 349 25.04 12.34 -12.85
C TRP A 349 24.50 11.21 -13.74
N LEU A 350 24.15 10.04 -13.17
CA LEU A 350 23.56 8.92 -13.92
C LEU A 350 22.24 9.32 -14.61
N LYS A 351 21.39 10.08 -13.92
CA LYS A 351 20.15 10.63 -14.49
C LYS A 351 20.45 11.54 -15.68
N ALA A 352 21.46 12.41 -15.57
CA ALA A 352 21.87 13.26 -16.68
C ALA A 352 22.37 12.43 -17.88
N GLN A 353 23.16 11.38 -17.65
CA GLN A 353 23.59 10.47 -18.70
C GLN A 353 22.41 9.76 -19.38
N ALA A 354 21.42 9.30 -18.60
CA ALA A 354 20.21 8.68 -19.11
C ALA A 354 19.42 9.64 -20.02
N ILE A 355 19.26 10.90 -19.62
CA ILE A 355 18.56 11.91 -20.42
C ILE A 355 19.32 12.19 -21.73
N GLN A 356 20.63 12.46 -21.64
CA GLN A 356 21.46 12.77 -22.81
C GLN A 356 21.49 11.62 -23.84
N ARG A 357 21.45 10.37 -23.37
CA ARG A 357 21.49 9.17 -24.20
C ARG A 357 20.11 8.60 -24.53
N ARG A 358 19.03 9.28 -24.16
CA ARG A 358 17.64 8.80 -24.34
C ARG A 358 17.43 7.39 -23.75
N GLY A 359 18.06 7.11 -22.61
CA GLY A 359 18.04 5.83 -21.89
C GLY A 359 19.12 4.84 -22.31
N ASP A 360 19.79 5.02 -23.45
CA ASP A 360 20.73 4.04 -23.98
C ASP A 360 22.17 4.26 -23.48
N PHE A 361 22.45 3.78 -22.27
CA PHE A 361 23.79 3.81 -21.69
C PHE A 361 24.84 2.97 -22.44
N ALA A 362 24.45 2.04 -23.32
CA ALA A 362 25.40 1.21 -24.05
C ALA A 362 26.13 2.00 -25.15
N LYS A 363 25.63 3.18 -25.53
CA LYS A 363 26.25 4.06 -26.52
C LYS A 363 27.42 4.86 -25.94
N GLY A 364 28.61 4.64 -26.47
CA GLY A 364 29.82 5.41 -26.16
C GLY A 364 31.09 4.57 -26.25
N VAL A 365 32.25 5.22 -26.18
CA VAL A 365 33.54 4.53 -26.12
C VAL A 365 33.65 3.80 -24.79
N GLY A 366 34.00 2.51 -24.83
CA GLY A 366 34.10 1.66 -23.64
C GLY A 366 32.75 1.23 -23.06
N GLN A 367 31.63 1.75 -23.59
CA GLN A 367 30.29 1.46 -23.10
C GLN A 367 29.69 0.25 -23.82
N GLY A 368 28.78 -0.43 -23.12
CA GLY A 368 28.09 -1.60 -23.63
C GLY A 368 26.97 -2.01 -22.67
N MET A 369 26.31 -3.13 -22.98
CA MET A 369 25.18 -3.59 -22.19
C MET A 369 25.52 -3.90 -20.72
N TYR A 370 26.79 -4.12 -20.36
CA TYR A 370 27.21 -4.20 -18.95
C TYR A 370 26.92 -2.91 -18.17
N GLY A 371 27.49 -1.79 -18.64
CA GLY A 371 27.29 -0.49 -18.01
C GLY A 371 25.81 -0.07 -18.06
N HIS A 372 25.09 -0.46 -19.11
CA HIS A 372 23.66 -0.25 -19.21
C HIS A 372 22.85 -0.97 -18.13
N GLY A 373 23.12 -2.27 -17.92
CA GLY A 373 22.46 -3.04 -16.87
C GLY A 373 22.75 -2.45 -15.48
N MET A 374 24.02 -2.20 -15.17
CA MET A 374 24.44 -1.63 -13.88
C MET A 374 23.80 -0.27 -13.60
N ALA A 375 23.83 0.66 -14.57
CA ALA A 375 23.23 1.99 -14.42
C ALA A 375 21.70 1.92 -14.27
N THR A 376 21.05 0.99 -14.97
CA THR A 376 19.61 0.78 -14.85
C THR A 376 19.24 0.22 -13.48
N ILE A 377 20.02 -0.73 -12.93
CA ILE A 377 19.84 -1.22 -11.55
C ILE A 377 19.97 -0.05 -10.56
N ALA A 378 21.01 0.78 -10.70
CA ALA A 378 21.24 1.92 -9.82
C ALA A 378 20.07 2.92 -9.82
N LEU A 379 19.55 3.27 -11.01
CA LEU A 379 18.38 4.14 -11.13
C LEU A 379 17.11 3.47 -10.58
N ALA A 380 16.93 2.17 -10.84
CA ALA A 380 15.78 1.40 -10.37
C ALA A 380 15.72 1.29 -8.85
N GLU A 381 16.82 0.87 -8.21
CA GLU A 381 16.92 0.76 -6.75
C GLU A 381 16.75 2.14 -6.12
N THR A 382 17.40 3.17 -6.66
CA THR A 382 17.21 4.55 -6.17
C THR A 382 15.74 4.97 -6.21
N TYR A 383 15.07 4.80 -7.35
CA TYR A 383 13.66 5.15 -7.50
C TYR A 383 12.76 4.31 -6.58
N ALA A 384 13.09 3.03 -6.36
CA ALA A 384 12.37 2.15 -5.47
C ALA A 384 12.37 2.68 -4.02
N VAL A 385 13.52 3.19 -3.57
CA VAL A 385 13.73 3.72 -2.22
C VAL A 385 13.17 5.12 -2.05
N THR A 386 13.51 6.05 -2.94
CA THR A 386 13.20 7.48 -2.75
C THR A 386 11.84 7.88 -3.27
N LYS A 387 11.28 7.13 -4.23
CA LYS A 387 10.10 7.52 -5.01
C LYS A 387 10.22 8.92 -5.65
N ASP A 388 11.44 9.32 -5.97
CA ASP A 388 11.71 10.54 -6.73
C ASP A 388 11.20 10.38 -8.17
N GLU A 389 10.02 10.96 -8.44
CA GLU A 389 9.36 10.90 -9.75
C GLU A 389 10.22 11.46 -10.90
N THR A 390 11.25 12.26 -10.62
CA THR A 390 12.16 12.74 -11.67
C THR A 390 13.03 11.64 -12.26
N LEU A 391 13.15 10.48 -11.61
CA LEU A 391 13.87 9.30 -12.09
C LEU A 391 13.02 8.40 -12.98
N ARG A 392 11.69 8.46 -12.88
CA ARG A 392 10.78 7.50 -13.50
C ARG A 392 10.94 7.44 -15.01
N GLU A 393 10.81 8.58 -15.69
CA GLU A 393 10.86 8.64 -17.15
C GLU A 393 12.25 8.26 -17.73
N PRO A 394 13.39 8.75 -17.16
CA PRO A 394 14.72 8.23 -17.51
C PRO A 394 14.87 6.71 -17.33
N LEU A 395 14.36 6.16 -16.23
CA LEU A 395 14.41 4.73 -15.92
C LEU A 395 13.56 3.90 -16.91
N GLU A 396 12.33 4.32 -17.19
CA GLU A 396 11.44 3.66 -18.16
C GLU A 396 12.09 3.58 -19.56
N ARG A 397 12.82 4.62 -19.97
CA ARG A 397 13.59 4.59 -21.22
C ARG A 397 14.73 3.59 -21.20
N ALA A 398 15.50 3.52 -20.11
CA ALA A 398 16.59 2.56 -19.98
C ALA A 398 16.06 1.12 -20.01
N VAL A 399 14.99 0.84 -19.24
CA VAL A 399 14.30 -0.45 -19.25
C VAL A 399 13.82 -0.85 -20.65
N ARG A 400 13.27 0.09 -21.43
CA ARG A 400 12.86 -0.16 -22.81
C ARG A 400 14.02 -0.60 -23.70
N VAL A 401 15.21 0.00 -23.56
CA VAL A 401 16.40 -0.41 -24.31
C VAL A 401 16.78 -1.87 -24.00
N ILE A 402 16.68 -2.31 -22.73
CA ILE A 402 16.91 -3.71 -22.37
C ILE A 402 15.91 -4.63 -23.06
N ILE A 403 14.61 -4.30 -23.01
CA ILE A 403 13.55 -5.10 -23.63
C ILE A 403 13.74 -5.20 -25.15
N ASP A 404 14.11 -4.10 -25.80
CA ASP A 404 14.31 -4.05 -27.25
C ASP A 404 15.58 -4.78 -27.70
N ALA A 405 16.61 -4.83 -26.85
CA ALA A 405 17.87 -5.52 -27.14
C ALA A 405 17.82 -7.05 -26.91
N GLN A 406 16.73 -7.60 -26.36
CA GLN A 406 16.62 -9.04 -26.10
C GLN A 406 16.42 -9.83 -27.39
N ASN A 407 17.15 -10.94 -27.56
CA ASN A 407 16.88 -11.87 -28.66
C ASN A 407 15.52 -12.59 -28.45
N ARG A 408 14.59 -12.43 -29.39
CA ARG A 408 13.22 -13.01 -29.31
C ARG A 408 13.15 -14.52 -29.53
N THR A 409 14.19 -15.13 -30.09
CA THR A 409 14.31 -16.57 -30.32
C THR A 409 15.01 -17.27 -29.16
N THR A 410 16.24 -16.86 -28.84
CA THR A 410 17.09 -17.52 -27.82
C THR A 410 16.87 -16.97 -26.42
N GLY A 411 16.46 -15.70 -26.29
CA GLY A 411 16.13 -15.06 -25.02
C GLY A 411 17.27 -14.32 -24.30
N GLY A 412 18.51 -14.44 -24.78
CA GLY A 412 19.69 -13.81 -24.18
C GLY A 412 20.05 -12.43 -24.74
N TRP A 413 20.97 -11.75 -24.05
CA TRP A 413 21.55 -10.46 -24.43
C TRP A 413 23.04 -10.57 -24.75
N ARG A 414 23.59 -9.53 -25.38
CA ARG A 414 25.02 -9.37 -25.68
C ARG A 414 25.42 -7.90 -25.61
N TYR A 415 26.67 -7.58 -25.96
CA TYR A 415 27.32 -6.29 -25.72
C TYR A 415 26.65 -5.05 -26.33
N ASP A 416 25.95 -5.18 -27.45
CA ASP A 416 25.29 -4.07 -28.15
C ASP A 416 23.83 -3.90 -27.69
N SER A 417 23.30 -2.67 -27.75
CA SER A 417 21.88 -2.35 -27.50
C SER A 417 20.94 -2.74 -28.68
N LYS A 418 21.15 -3.93 -29.24
CA LYS A 418 20.34 -4.53 -30.31
C LYS A 418 20.26 -6.05 -30.14
N PRO A 419 19.20 -6.71 -30.63
CA PRO A 419 19.07 -8.17 -30.57
C PRO A 419 20.29 -8.89 -31.14
N PRO A 420 21.02 -9.69 -30.33
CA PRO A 420 22.16 -10.45 -30.82
C PRO A 420 21.70 -11.72 -31.55
N PRO A 421 22.51 -12.36 -32.42
CA PRO A 421 22.19 -13.69 -32.96
C PRO A 421 22.10 -14.78 -31.87
N VAL A 422 23.02 -14.71 -30.90
CA VAL A 422 23.10 -15.58 -29.71
C VAL A 422 23.57 -14.71 -28.54
N GLY A 423 22.93 -14.84 -27.38
CA GLY A 423 23.34 -14.14 -26.17
C GLY A 423 24.56 -14.76 -25.48
N ASP A 424 24.96 -14.19 -24.35
CA ASP A 424 25.87 -14.80 -23.38
C ASP A 424 25.34 -14.62 -21.96
N MET A 425 25.79 -15.47 -21.04
CA MET A 425 25.36 -15.43 -19.65
C MET A 425 25.76 -14.15 -18.94
N SER A 426 27.01 -13.69 -19.17
CA SER A 426 27.60 -12.55 -18.49
C SER A 426 26.86 -11.22 -18.68
N VAL A 427 26.31 -10.97 -19.88
CA VAL A 427 25.50 -9.78 -20.14
C VAL A 427 24.05 -10.01 -19.75
N THR A 428 23.55 -11.24 -19.95
CA THR A 428 22.17 -11.61 -19.64
C THR A 428 21.88 -11.45 -18.15
N GLY A 429 22.79 -11.82 -17.25
CA GLY A 429 22.54 -11.67 -15.82
C GLY A 429 22.35 -10.22 -15.39
N TRP A 430 23.19 -9.29 -15.85
CA TRP A 430 23.01 -7.86 -15.57
C TRP A 430 21.69 -7.31 -16.12
N GLN A 431 21.25 -7.76 -17.31
CA GLN A 431 19.98 -7.30 -17.88
C GLN A 431 18.78 -7.84 -17.11
N VAL A 432 18.80 -9.11 -16.72
CA VAL A 432 17.72 -9.70 -15.93
C VAL A 432 17.67 -9.06 -14.54
N MET A 433 18.81 -8.78 -13.91
CA MET A 433 18.85 -8.03 -12.65
C MET A 433 18.25 -6.63 -12.81
N ALA A 434 18.59 -5.90 -13.87
CA ALA A 434 18.03 -4.57 -14.14
C ALA A 434 16.52 -4.60 -14.36
N LEU A 435 16.01 -5.56 -15.14
CA LEU A 435 14.59 -5.76 -15.37
C LEU A 435 13.86 -6.18 -14.10
N HIS A 436 14.48 -7.04 -13.29
CA HIS A 436 13.97 -7.42 -11.99
C HIS A 436 13.84 -6.18 -11.12
N SER A 437 14.94 -5.47 -10.85
CA SER A 437 14.98 -4.22 -10.07
C SER A 437 13.98 -3.17 -10.57
N ALA A 438 13.76 -3.03 -11.88
CA ALA A 438 12.78 -2.11 -12.44
C ALA A 438 11.32 -2.54 -12.23
N ARG A 439 10.98 -3.82 -12.47
CA ARG A 439 9.66 -4.39 -12.14
C ARG A 439 9.37 -4.19 -10.66
N SER A 440 10.41 -4.47 -9.90
CA SER A 440 10.61 -4.21 -8.50
C SER A 440 10.74 -2.72 -8.13
N ALA A 441 10.45 -1.77 -8.99
CA ALA A 441 10.29 -0.37 -8.58
C ALA A 441 8.89 0.14 -8.92
N GLY A 442 8.05 -0.72 -9.50
CA GLY A 442 6.76 -0.39 -10.10
C GLY A 442 6.85 0.02 -11.58
N ILE A 443 7.98 -0.22 -12.25
CA ILE A 443 8.12 0.01 -13.70
C ILE A 443 7.58 -1.22 -14.44
N ALA A 444 6.76 -1.00 -15.45
CA ALA A 444 6.18 -2.09 -16.23
C ALA A 444 7.28 -2.85 -17.01
N VAL A 445 7.34 -4.17 -16.82
CA VAL A 445 8.18 -5.09 -17.59
C VAL A 445 7.30 -6.23 -18.09
N PRO A 446 7.23 -6.50 -19.41
CA PRO A 446 6.40 -7.57 -19.95
C PRO A 446 6.81 -8.96 -19.43
N ASP A 447 5.83 -9.82 -19.15
CA ASP A 447 6.10 -11.19 -18.70
C ASP A 447 6.87 -12.01 -19.75
N GLU A 448 6.63 -11.75 -21.04
CA GLU A 448 7.35 -12.36 -22.16
C GLU A 448 8.88 -12.24 -21.98
N THR A 449 9.37 -11.12 -21.44
CA THR A 449 10.81 -10.89 -21.21
C THR A 449 11.40 -11.94 -20.26
N TYR A 450 10.66 -12.32 -19.21
CA TYR A 450 11.06 -13.35 -18.25
C TYR A 450 10.93 -14.76 -18.83
N GLU A 451 9.89 -15.02 -19.64
CA GLU A 451 9.74 -16.29 -20.37
C GLU A 451 10.94 -16.54 -21.30
N LEU A 452 11.35 -15.50 -22.02
CA LEU A 452 12.52 -15.53 -22.89
C LEU A 452 13.81 -15.78 -22.09
N ALA A 453 13.98 -15.10 -20.94
CA ALA A 453 15.12 -15.35 -20.07
C ALA A 453 15.15 -16.82 -19.55
N ARG A 454 14.02 -17.40 -19.15
CA ARG A 454 13.93 -18.82 -18.77
C ARG A 454 14.31 -19.77 -19.90
N ARG A 455 13.94 -19.44 -21.14
CA ARG A 455 14.37 -20.18 -22.33
C ARG A 455 15.89 -20.12 -22.52
N TRP A 456 16.51 -18.95 -22.32
CA TRP A 456 17.95 -18.81 -22.36
C TRP A 456 18.64 -19.67 -21.29
N MET A 457 18.13 -19.62 -20.06
CA MET A 457 18.67 -20.42 -18.94
C MET A 457 18.65 -21.93 -19.22
N THR A 458 17.66 -22.41 -19.96
CA THR A 458 17.59 -23.83 -20.35
C THR A 458 18.70 -24.21 -21.34
N GLN A 459 19.10 -23.30 -22.23
CA GLN A 459 20.11 -23.55 -23.26
C GLN A 459 21.53 -23.61 -22.69
N VAL A 460 21.83 -22.76 -21.72
CA VAL A 460 23.17 -22.65 -21.11
C VAL A 460 23.38 -23.60 -19.93
N ALA A 461 22.33 -24.26 -19.45
CA ALA A 461 22.39 -25.19 -18.33
C ALA A 461 23.04 -26.54 -18.73
N ALA A 462 23.93 -27.03 -17.88
CA ALA A 462 24.46 -28.39 -17.91
C ALA A 462 23.61 -29.36 -17.08
N SER A 463 23.87 -30.66 -17.22
CA SER A 463 23.16 -31.73 -16.51
C SER A 463 23.58 -31.86 -15.03
N ASP A 464 24.76 -31.36 -14.68
CA ASP A 464 25.33 -31.40 -13.32
C ASP A 464 24.92 -30.20 -12.45
N GLY A 465 24.08 -29.31 -12.98
CA GLY A 465 23.65 -28.08 -12.31
C GLY A 465 24.55 -26.87 -12.60
N SER A 466 25.63 -27.01 -13.36
CA SER A 466 26.47 -25.88 -13.76
C SER A 466 25.88 -25.11 -14.96
N TYR A 467 26.38 -23.89 -15.19
CA TYR A 467 25.97 -23.05 -16.33
C TYR A 467 27.18 -22.62 -17.15
N GLY A 468 26.98 -22.60 -18.47
CA GLY A 468 27.99 -22.20 -19.44
C GLY A 468 27.86 -20.77 -19.91
N TYR A 469 28.92 -20.27 -20.53
CA TYR A 469 28.98 -18.92 -21.09
C TYR A 469 27.96 -18.70 -22.22
N GLN A 470 27.89 -19.63 -23.17
CA GLN A 470 26.87 -19.70 -24.23
C GLN A 470 26.35 -21.14 -24.32
N SER A 471 25.57 -21.45 -25.37
CA SER A 471 25.07 -22.80 -25.64
C SER A 471 26.16 -23.84 -25.94
N ASP A 472 27.41 -23.39 -26.13
CA ASP A 472 28.62 -24.24 -26.21
C ASP A 472 29.04 -24.81 -24.85
N LYS A 473 28.39 -24.38 -23.77
CA LYS A 473 28.57 -24.85 -22.39
C LYS A 473 30.00 -24.76 -21.87
N LYS A 474 30.75 -23.70 -22.21
CA LYS A 474 32.01 -23.39 -21.51
C LYS A 474 31.71 -23.02 -20.05
N ILE A 475 31.81 -24.02 -19.16
CA ILE A 475 31.46 -23.89 -17.73
C ILE A 475 32.53 -23.11 -16.98
N THR A 476 32.11 -22.13 -16.18
CA THR A 476 32.96 -21.43 -15.21
C THR A 476 32.21 -21.23 -13.89
N PRO A 477 32.92 -21.00 -12.77
CA PRO A 477 32.28 -20.69 -11.49
C PRO A 477 31.40 -19.43 -11.56
N ALA A 478 31.89 -18.38 -12.21
CA ALA A 478 31.15 -17.14 -12.42
C ALA A 478 29.81 -17.35 -13.16
N MET A 479 29.84 -18.03 -14.32
CA MET A 479 28.62 -18.28 -15.09
C MET A 479 27.65 -19.19 -14.34
N THR A 480 28.17 -20.13 -13.56
CA THR A 480 27.36 -21.02 -12.72
C THR A 480 26.66 -20.26 -11.60
N ALA A 481 27.37 -19.36 -10.91
CA ALA A 481 26.79 -18.51 -9.86
C ALA A 481 25.75 -17.54 -10.44
N GLU A 482 26.10 -16.86 -11.53
CA GLU A 482 25.18 -15.94 -12.22
C GLU A 482 23.94 -16.67 -12.73
N GLY A 483 24.11 -17.84 -13.34
CA GLY A 483 23.00 -18.65 -13.84
C GLY A 483 22.07 -19.14 -12.73
N MET A 484 22.61 -19.49 -11.57
CA MET A 484 21.80 -19.81 -10.38
C MET A 484 20.97 -18.61 -9.94
N PHE A 485 21.60 -17.44 -9.80
CA PHE A 485 20.92 -16.23 -9.37
C PHE A 485 19.86 -15.76 -10.36
N VAL A 486 20.16 -15.76 -11.66
CA VAL A 486 19.19 -15.42 -12.72
C VAL A 486 18.00 -16.35 -12.66
N GLN A 487 18.20 -17.66 -12.46
CA GLN A 487 17.10 -18.60 -12.31
C GLN A 487 16.21 -18.27 -11.12
N GLN A 488 16.78 -17.86 -9.99
CA GLN A 488 16.01 -17.41 -8.83
C GLN A 488 15.18 -16.16 -9.17
N LEU A 489 15.76 -15.17 -9.87
CA LEU A 489 15.06 -13.94 -10.28
C LEU A 489 13.91 -14.18 -11.27
N VAL A 490 14.00 -15.23 -12.08
CA VAL A 490 12.94 -15.61 -13.03
C VAL A 490 11.98 -16.67 -12.47
N GLY A 491 12.07 -17.00 -11.18
CA GLY A 491 11.06 -17.77 -10.44
C GLY A 491 11.42 -19.19 -10.04
N ALA A 492 12.67 -19.63 -10.19
CA ALA A 492 13.10 -20.95 -9.71
C ALA A 492 13.06 -21.03 -8.17
N LYS A 493 12.49 -22.11 -7.64
CA LYS A 493 12.37 -22.34 -6.20
C LYS A 493 13.63 -22.97 -5.62
N ARG A 494 14.01 -22.58 -4.40
CA ARG A 494 15.14 -23.15 -3.62
C ARG A 494 15.14 -24.69 -3.55
N ALA A 495 13.96 -25.28 -3.41
CA ALA A 495 13.76 -26.71 -3.28
C ALA A 495 13.92 -27.47 -4.61
N GLU A 496 13.94 -26.78 -5.75
CA GLU A 496 14.19 -27.42 -7.03
C GLU A 496 15.56 -28.09 -7.01
N ARG A 497 15.59 -29.34 -7.47
CA ARG A 497 16.80 -30.17 -7.52
C ARG A 497 18.00 -29.44 -8.13
N ARG A 498 17.77 -28.66 -9.20
CA ARG A 498 18.83 -27.90 -9.87
C ARG A 498 19.42 -26.84 -8.94
N GLN A 499 18.60 -26.05 -8.24
CA GLN A 499 19.08 -25.03 -7.30
C GLN A 499 19.93 -25.65 -6.18
N GLN A 500 19.50 -26.79 -5.64
CA GLN A 500 20.28 -27.54 -4.64
C GLN A 500 21.62 -28.06 -5.20
N GLN A 501 21.61 -28.61 -6.41
CA GLN A 501 22.81 -29.11 -7.08
C GLN A 501 23.81 -27.98 -7.39
N THR A 502 23.33 -26.87 -7.95
CA THR A 502 24.17 -25.72 -8.27
C THR A 502 24.78 -25.12 -6.99
N ALA A 503 24.01 -25.03 -5.90
CA ALA A 503 24.51 -24.56 -4.61
C ALA A 503 25.66 -25.43 -4.08
N ALA A 504 25.50 -26.76 -4.12
CA ALA A 504 26.53 -27.70 -3.71
C ALA A 504 27.77 -27.63 -4.62
N TRP A 505 27.57 -27.40 -5.92
CA TRP A 505 28.65 -27.24 -6.88
C TRP A 505 29.49 -25.98 -6.57
N LEU A 506 28.83 -24.88 -6.20
CA LEU A 506 29.48 -23.61 -5.86
C LEU A 506 30.24 -23.71 -4.53
N THR A 507 29.70 -24.38 -3.51
CA THR A 507 30.38 -24.53 -2.21
C THR A 507 31.56 -25.50 -2.23
N GLY A 508 31.74 -26.24 -3.32
CA GLY A 508 32.99 -26.95 -3.63
C GLY A 508 34.12 -26.05 -4.14
N ARG A 509 33.87 -24.75 -4.39
CA ARG A 509 34.80 -23.81 -5.03
C ARG A 509 34.83 -22.48 -4.27
N LEU A 510 35.22 -22.56 -3.00
CA LEU A 510 35.26 -21.41 -2.09
C LEU A 510 36.25 -20.33 -2.56
N PRO A 511 36.04 -19.07 -2.16
CA PRO A 511 36.94 -17.96 -2.49
C PRO A 511 38.35 -18.17 -1.91
N GLU A 512 39.37 -17.77 -2.66
CA GLU A 512 40.78 -17.88 -2.27
C GLU A 512 41.54 -16.58 -2.55
N ALA A 513 42.25 -16.06 -1.56
CA ALA A 513 42.99 -14.80 -1.67
C ALA A 513 44.10 -14.81 -2.75
N ARG A 514 44.67 -15.98 -3.06
CA ARG A 514 45.71 -16.13 -4.10
C ARG A 514 45.20 -16.01 -5.53
N SER A 515 43.87 -16.11 -5.73
CA SER A 515 43.24 -16.00 -7.04
C SER A 515 41.92 -15.22 -6.92
N PRO A 516 41.98 -13.90 -6.65
CA PRO A 516 40.79 -13.09 -6.51
C PRO A 516 39.96 -13.06 -7.79
N ASP A 517 38.67 -13.35 -7.66
CA ASP A 517 37.68 -13.28 -8.74
C ASP A 517 36.40 -12.67 -8.17
N PHE A 518 36.36 -11.34 -8.06
CA PHE A 518 35.23 -10.68 -7.41
C PHE A 518 33.95 -10.78 -8.24
N TYR A 519 34.06 -11.00 -9.56
CA TYR A 519 32.90 -11.18 -10.41
C TYR A 519 32.20 -12.51 -10.06
N TYR A 520 32.97 -13.60 -9.93
CA TYR A 520 32.44 -14.84 -9.39
C TYR A 520 31.89 -14.65 -7.97
N TRP A 521 32.66 -14.02 -7.08
CA TRP A 521 32.27 -13.91 -5.67
C TRP A 521 31.00 -13.08 -5.49
N TYR A 522 30.80 -12.04 -6.27
CA TYR A 522 29.59 -11.22 -6.26
C TYR A 522 28.35 -12.06 -6.57
N TYR A 523 28.34 -12.77 -7.70
CA TYR A 523 27.20 -13.62 -8.05
C TYR A 523 27.03 -14.81 -7.11
N ALA A 524 28.12 -15.37 -6.58
CA ALA A 524 28.03 -16.46 -5.63
C ALA A 524 27.47 -15.98 -4.28
N CYS A 525 27.86 -14.79 -3.81
CA CYS A 525 27.23 -14.13 -2.68
C CYS A 525 25.74 -13.97 -2.93
N LEU A 526 25.32 -13.41 -4.07
CA LEU A 526 23.90 -13.25 -4.42
C LEU A 526 23.14 -14.59 -4.45
N ALA A 527 23.63 -15.56 -5.21
CA ALA A 527 22.95 -16.84 -5.43
C ALA A 527 22.86 -17.70 -4.16
N LEU A 528 23.98 -17.85 -3.44
CA LEU A 528 24.05 -18.69 -2.26
C LEU A 528 23.35 -18.02 -1.08
N TYR A 529 23.40 -16.69 -1.00
CA TYR A 529 22.60 -15.98 -0.02
C TYR A 529 21.12 -16.22 -0.26
N GLN A 530 20.62 -16.17 -1.50
CA GLN A 530 19.23 -16.54 -1.78
C GLN A 530 18.93 -18.03 -1.51
N GLN A 531 19.94 -18.90 -1.63
CA GLN A 531 19.79 -20.33 -1.34
C GLN A 531 19.77 -20.66 0.15
N GLN A 532 20.43 -19.87 1.01
CA GLN A 532 20.47 -20.05 2.46
C GLN A 532 20.98 -21.44 2.94
N GLY A 533 20.93 -21.67 4.25
CA GLY A 533 21.28 -22.95 4.87
C GLY A 533 22.79 -23.26 4.85
N PRO A 534 23.19 -24.54 4.96
CA PRO A 534 24.59 -24.92 5.12
C PRO A 534 25.51 -24.44 4.00
N ASN A 535 24.98 -24.32 2.77
CA ASN A 535 25.75 -23.82 1.64
C ASN A 535 26.09 -22.34 1.80
N TRP A 536 25.11 -21.56 2.27
CA TRP A 536 25.29 -20.14 2.55
C TRP A 536 26.28 -19.91 3.69
N THR A 537 26.09 -20.60 4.83
CA THR A 537 27.00 -20.50 5.99
C THR A 537 28.44 -20.79 5.59
N ARG A 538 28.67 -21.90 4.87
CA ARG A 538 30.00 -22.29 4.40
C ARG A 538 30.64 -21.26 3.48
N TRP A 539 29.86 -20.66 2.58
CA TRP A 539 30.35 -19.61 1.69
C TRP A 539 30.69 -18.34 2.45
N ASN A 540 29.79 -17.89 3.32
CA ASN A 540 29.95 -16.69 4.13
C ASN A 540 31.20 -16.74 5.01
N ASP A 541 31.40 -17.87 5.69
CA ASP A 541 32.54 -18.08 6.58
C ASP A 541 33.87 -18.06 5.81
N ALA A 542 33.85 -18.43 4.53
CA ALA A 542 35.03 -18.38 3.66
C ALA A 542 35.28 -16.98 3.08
N ILE A 543 34.25 -16.27 2.60
CA ILE A 543 34.43 -15.01 1.86
C ILE A 543 34.85 -13.85 2.77
N LYS A 544 34.31 -13.77 4.00
CA LYS A 544 34.60 -12.68 4.94
C LYS A 544 36.09 -12.51 5.22
N PRO A 545 36.82 -13.52 5.74
CA PRO A 545 38.25 -13.36 6.03
C PRO A 545 39.08 -13.09 4.77
N VAL A 546 38.68 -13.63 3.60
CA VAL A 546 39.36 -13.38 2.33
C VAL A 546 39.23 -11.92 1.92
N LEU A 547 38.03 -11.35 1.92
CA LEU A 547 37.82 -9.95 1.58
C LEU A 547 38.47 -9.00 2.59
N LEU A 548 38.35 -9.28 3.89
CA LEU A 548 39.03 -8.48 4.93
C LEU A 548 40.55 -8.47 4.75
N GLY A 549 41.15 -9.61 4.41
CA GLY A 549 42.60 -9.72 4.18
C GLY A 549 43.08 -9.10 2.86
N LEU A 550 42.21 -8.93 1.88
CA LEU A 550 42.54 -8.29 0.59
C LEU A 550 42.36 -6.76 0.60
N GLN A 551 41.74 -6.20 1.63
CA GLN A 551 41.51 -4.76 1.71
C GLN A 551 42.81 -4.02 2.04
N ASP A 552 43.17 -3.01 1.26
CA ASP A 552 44.36 -2.21 1.52
C ASP A 552 44.15 -1.18 2.66
N GLU A 553 45.23 -0.53 3.07
CA GLU A 553 45.24 0.47 4.15
C GLU A 553 44.32 1.66 3.86
N SER A 554 44.08 1.98 2.58
CA SER A 554 43.18 3.06 2.18
C SER A 554 41.70 2.67 2.25
N GLY A 555 41.40 1.39 2.50
CA GLY A 555 40.04 0.87 2.52
C GLY A 555 39.53 0.38 1.17
N THR A 556 40.41 0.19 0.19
CA THR A 556 40.04 -0.21 -1.17
C THR A 556 40.42 -1.64 -1.50
N TRP A 557 39.81 -2.17 -2.55
CA TRP A 557 40.14 -3.47 -3.13
C TRP A 557 40.44 -3.33 -4.62
N GLU A 558 41.30 -4.22 -5.10
CA GLU A 558 41.56 -4.44 -6.52
C GLU A 558 41.53 -5.94 -6.83
N ASP A 559 41.07 -6.31 -8.02
CA ASP A 559 41.15 -7.66 -8.54
C ASP A 559 41.49 -7.70 -10.04
N GLY A 560 41.69 -8.90 -10.56
CA GLY A 560 41.98 -9.10 -11.99
C GLY A 560 40.75 -8.94 -12.89
N HIS A 561 39.55 -9.26 -12.42
CA HIS A 561 38.35 -9.35 -13.27
C HIS A 561 37.65 -7.99 -13.47
N TYR A 562 37.63 -7.14 -12.44
CA TYR A 562 37.10 -5.78 -12.50
C TYR A 562 38.19 -4.72 -12.71
N LYS A 563 39.39 -5.12 -13.13
CA LYS A 563 40.48 -4.19 -13.46
C LYS A 563 40.06 -3.07 -14.41
N GLN A 564 39.10 -3.31 -15.31
CA GLN A 564 38.56 -2.28 -16.21
C GLN A 564 37.83 -1.12 -15.49
N PHE A 565 37.41 -1.30 -14.24
CA PHE A 565 36.79 -0.28 -13.39
C PHE A 565 37.72 0.22 -12.26
N GLY A 566 38.98 -0.24 -12.26
CA GLY A 566 39.99 0.16 -11.28
C GLY A 566 39.57 -0.07 -9.82
N LYS A 567 40.14 0.73 -8.92
CA LYS A 567 39.82 0.71 -7.48
C LYS A 567 38.36 0.99 -7.18
N VAL A 568 37.70 1.82 -8.00
CA VAL A 568 36.29 2.19 -7.77
C VAL A 568 35.40 0.97 -7.92
N GLY A 569 35.49 0.27 -9.05
CA GLY A 569 34.67 -0.93 -9.26
C GLY A 569 35.06 -2.10 -8.37
N GLY A 570 36.37 -2.33 -8.16
CA GLY A 570 36.85 -3.39 -7.26
C GLY A 570 36.34 -3.19 -5.83
N SER A 571 36.42 -1.96 -5.31
CA SER A 571 35.98 -1.64 -3.96
C SER A 571 34.46 -1.63 -3.81
N ALA A 572 33.73 -1.15 -4.82
CA ALA A 572 32.28 -1.19 -4.83
C ALA A 572 31.78 -2.63 -4.83
N VAL A 573 32.32 -3.52 -5.67
CA VAL A 573 31.87 -4.91 -5.74
C VAL A 573 32.26 -5.71 -4.49
N ALA A 574 33.47 -5.49 -3.95
CA ALA A 574 33.87 -6.11 -2.68
C ALA A 574 32.95 -5.67 -1.52
N ALA A 575 32.61 -4.37 -1.45
CA ALA A 575 31.62 -3.87 -0.48
C ALA A 575 30.26 -4.53 -0.70
N LEU A 576 29.78 -4.61 -1.94
CA LEU A 576 28.51 -5.28 -2.28
C LEU A 576 28.47 -6.76 -1.89
N CYS A 577 29.60 -7.48 -1.94
CA CYS A 577 29.71 -8.85 -1.42
C CYS A 577 29.50 -8.91 0.09
N LEU A 578 30.02 -7.93 0.85
CA LEU A 578 29.87 -7.83 2.30
C LEU A 578 28.52 -7.23 2.71
N GLU A 579 27.87 -6.49 1.81
CA GLU A 579 26.56 -5.88 2.01
C GLU A 579 25.39 -6.79 1.60
N VAL A 580 25.66 -7.98 1.04
CA VAL A 580 24.61 -8.83 0.45
C VAL A 580 23.47 -9.16 1.45
N TYR A 581 23.77 -9.17 2.75
CA TYR A 581 22.79 -9.42 3.83
C TYR A 581 21.87 -8.23 4.13
N TYR A 582 22.29 -7.04 3.71
CA TYR A 582 21.52 -5.80 3.86
C TYR A 582 20.77 -5.45 2.58
N ARG A 583 21.32 -5.85 1.43
CA ARG A 583 20.87 -5.44 0.09
C ARG A 583 19.87 -6.40 -0.56
N TYR A 584 20.06 -7.70 -0.38
CA TYR A 584 19.17 -8.71 -0.91
C TYR A 584 18.51 -9.46 0.23
N LEU A 585 17.25 -9.85 0.04
CA LEU A 585 16.38 -10.22 1.14
C LEU A 585 16.53 -11.71 1.47
N TRP A 586 16.74 -11.95 2.75
CA TRP A 586 16.98 -13.23 3.40
C TRP A 586 15.70 -14.09 3.45
N LYS A 587 15.86 -15.43 3.49
CA LYS A 587 14.80 -16.41 3.82
C LYS A 587 15.20 -17.20 5.08
N LEU A 588 14.66 -16.88 6.26
CA LEU A 588 15.07 -17.52 7.53
C LEU A 588 14.36 -18.86 7.69
N ASP A 589 15.16 -19.93 7.74
CA ASP A 589 14.86 -21.19 8.43
C ASP A 589 15.97 -21.40 9.49
N GLN A 590 16.13 -20.48 10.45
CA GLN A 590 17.09 -20.65 11.56
C GLN A 590 16.40 -20.95 12.88
N GLU A 591 17.14 -21.51 13.84
CA GLU A 591 16.63 -21.93 15.15
C GLU A 591 16.22 -20.76 16.07
N THR A 592 16.71 -19.54 15.80
CA THR A 592 16.40 -18.30 16.55
C THR A 592 16.24 -17.10 15.60
N ASP A 593 15.21 -16.26 15.77
CA ASP A 593 15.02 -15.04 14.96
C ASP A 593 16.01 -13.93 15.36
N PRO A 594 16.86 -13.46 14.44
CA PRO A 594 17.79 -12.37 14.67
C PRO A 594 17.23 -11.10 15.28
N VAL A 595 16.00 -10.76 14.92
CA VAL A 595 15.30 -9.59 15.43
C VAL A 595 14.99 -9.73 16.91
N VAL A 596 14.66 -10.94 17.38
CA VAL A 596 14.40 -11.21 18.80
C VAL A 596 15.67 -10.95 19.62
N GLU A 597 16.83 -11.41 19.16
CA GLU A 597 18.11 -11.17 19.84
C GLU A 597 18.60 -9.72 19.75
N ALA A 598 18.38 -9.05 18.61
CA ALA A 598 18.67 -7.62 18.51
C ALA A 598 17.75 -6.77 19.40
N ASN A 599 16.48 -7.14 19.52
CA ASN A 599 15.53 -6.47 20.43
C ASN A 599 15.94 -6.66 21.89
N LYS A 600 16.40 -7.86 22.28
CA LYS A 600 16.97 -8.11 23.62
C LYS A 600 18.19 -7.22 23.87
N THR A 601 19.06 -7.08 22.87
CA THR A 601 20.30 -6.29 22.97
C THR A 601 20.02 -4.78 23.02
N LEU A 602 19.09 -4.29 22.20
CA LEU A 602 18.77 -2.87 22.06
C LEU A 602 17.69 -2.39 23.05
N GLY A 603 16.97 -3.30 23.70
CA GLY A 603 15.82 -2.99 24.56
C GLY A 603 14.63 -2.36 23.82
N ARG A 604 14.52 -2.52 22.49
CA ARG A 604 13.45 -1.95 21.65
C ARG A 604 13.09 -2.89 20.49
N SER A 605 11.85 -2.85 19.99
CA SER A 605 11.36 -3.60 18.83
C SER A 605 11.68 -2.87 17.50
N PRO A 606 11.71 -3.54 16.33
CA PRO A 606 11.75 -2.89 15.00
C PRO A 606 10.57 -1.94 14.75
N ILE A 607 9.49 -2.07 15.53
CA ILE A 607 8.43 -1.08 15.67
C ILE A 607 8.74 -0.26 16.93
N ALA A 608 8.77 1.07 16.80
CA ALA A 608 8.98 1.93 17.95
C ALA A 608 7.74 1.88 18.86
N PHE A 609 7.94 1.35 20.07
CA PHE A 609 7.00 1.51 21.19
C PHE A 609 7.50 2.66 22.09
N PRO A 610 6.61 3.46 22.71
CA PRO A 610 7.02 4.50 23.65
C PRO A 610 7.83 3.94 24.83
N ALA A 611 8.68 4.76 25.45
CA ALA A 611 9.81 4.35 26.29
C ALA A 611 9.48 3.73 27.68
N GLU A 612 8.23 3.35 27.97
CA GLU A 612 7.77 2.89 29.31
C GLU A 612 7.44 1.38 29.30
N PRO A 613 8.36 0.48 29.72
CA PRO A 613 8.29 -0.97 29.42
C PRO A 613 7.16 -1.75 30.11
N ALA A 614 6.59 -1.23 31.21
CA ALA A 614 5.61 -1.98 32.02
C ALA A 614 4.15 -1.82 31.53
N ALA A 615 3.87 -0.82 30.68
CA ALA A 615 2.51 -0.49 30.23
C ALA A 615 2.19 -1.00 28.81
N LEU A 616 3.13 -1.69 28.15
CA LEU A 616 3.10 -1.99 26.71
C LEU A 616 2.91 -3.47 26.36
N VAL A 617 2.77 -4.34 27.35
CA VAL A 617 2.44 -5.75 27.12
C VAL A 617 1.03 -5.81 26.53
N ALA A 618 0.88 -6.49 25.40
CA ALA A 618 -0.42 -6.65 24.77
C ALA A 618 -1.47 -7.16 25.76
N ARG A 619 -2.61 -6.48 25.81
CA ARG A 619 -3.70 -6.72 26.78
C ARG A 619 -4.93 -7.27 26.09
N ARG A 620 -5.67 -8.14 26.79
CA ARG A 620 -6.94 -8.65 26.28
C ARG A 620 -7.98 -7.53 26.23
N VAL A 621 -8.78 -7.50 25.17
CA VAL A 621 -9.89 -6.56 25.01
C VAL A 621 -11.14 -7.18 25.63
N GLU A 622 -11.29 -7.04 26.95
CA GLU A 622 -12.37 -7.67 27.73
C GLU A 622 -13.78 -7.39 27.19
N ALA A 623 -14.02 -6.20 26.62
CA ALA A 623 -15.31 -5.84 26.04
C ALA A 623 -15.68 -6.67 24.79
N LEU A 624 -14.69 -7.29 24.14
CA LEU A 624 -14.84 -8.14 22.96
C LEU A 624 -14.53 -9.61 23.25
N ALA A 625 -14.19 -9.99 24.50
CA ALA A 625 -13.85 -11.36 24.86
C ALA A 625 -15.10 -12.22 25.11
N SER A 626 -14.97 -13.54 24.99
CA SER A 626 -16.01 -14.51 25.38
C SER A 626 -15.43 -15.91 25.57
N PRO A 627 -16.22 -16.87 26.09
CA PRO A 627 -15.82 -18.28 26.08
C PRO A 627 -15.76 -18.92 24.68
N ALA A 628 -16.06 -18.16 23.62
CA ALA A 628 -16.03 -18.57 22.24
C ALA A 628 -14.72 -18.10 21.59
N VAL A 629 -14.39 -18.64 20.42
CA VAL A 629 -13.24 -18.20 19.62
C VAL A 629 -13.55 -16.83 19.02
N ASP A 630 -12.84 -15.80 19.44
CA ASP A 630 -12.96 -14.44 18.92
C ASP A 630 -11.70 -14.05 18.14
N ARG A 631 -11.82 -13.97 16.81
CA ARG A 631 -10.66 -13.81 15.92
C ARG A 631 -10.92 -12.91 14.71
N SER A 632 -9.91 -12.69 13.88
CA SER A 632 -10.04 -11.86 12.66
C SER A 632 -10.63 -10.45 12.87
N PRO A 633 -10.18 -9.67 13.89
CA PRO A 633 -10.68 -8.31 14.08
C PRO A 633 -10.35 -7.42 12.88
N ARG A 634 -11.30 -6.56 12.47
CA ARG A 634 -11.10 -5.52 11.45
C ARG A 634 -11.90 -4.27 11.74
N PHE A 635 -11.22 -3.13 11.75
CA PHE A 635 -11.88 -1.84 11.89
C PHE A 635 -12.45 -1.35 10.56
N THR A 636 -13.60 -0.69 10.64
CA THR A 636 -14.02 0.23 9.58
C THR A 636 -13.05 1.40 9.49
N ARG A 637 -12.90 1.99 8.30
CA ARG A 637 -11.99 3.14 8.11
C ARG A 637 -12.25 4.31 9.07
N ARG A 638 -13.52 4.56 9.40
CA ARG A 638 -13.89 5.64 10.31
C ARG A 638 -13.71 5.28 11.78
N GLY A 639 -13.43 4.01 12.08
CA GLY A 639 -13.30 3.54 13.46
C GLY A 639 -14.60 3.48 14.23
N ASP A 640 -15.74 3.49 13.56
CA ASP A 640 -17.05 3.42 14.20
C ASP A 640 -17.47 1.99 14.56
N PHE A 641 -16.89 0.98 13.89
CA PHE A 641 -17.12 -0.43 14.19
C PHE A 641 -15.83 -1.25 14.07
N VAL A 642 -15.75 -2.28 14.91
CA VAL A 642 -14.86 -3.43 14.72
C VAL A 642 -15.72 -4.63 14.34
N TYR A 643 -15.36 -5.29 13.23
CA TYR A 643 -15.90 -6.57 12.81
C TYR A 643 -14.94 -7.67 13.24
N PHE A 644 -15.44 -8.85 13.58
CA PHE A 644 -14.60 -9.99 13.93
C PHE A 644 -15.39 -11.28 13.70
N SER A 645 -14.69 -12.41 13.66
CA SER A 645 -15.27 -13.74 13.50
C SER A 645 -15.41 -14.42 14.85
N SER A 646 -16.57 -15.03 15.09
CA SER A 646 -16.84 -15.71 16.34
C SER A 646 -17.82 -16.89 16.21
N ASP A 647 -17.62 -17.92 17.02
CA ASP A 647 -18.55 -19.05 17.23
C ASP A 647 -19.45 -18.86 18.46
N ARG A 648 -19.60 -17.61 18.92
CA ARG A 648 -20.55 -17.22 19.96
C ARG A 648 -21.97 -17.76 19.67
N PRO A 649 -22.71 -18.18 20.73
CA PRO A 649 -24.11 -18.56 20.59
C PRO A 649 -24.98 -17.44 20.00
N GLY A 650 -25.93 -17.79 19.13
CA GLY A 650 -26.82 -16.83 18.45
C GLY A 650 -26.43 -16.55 16.99
N GLY A 651 -25.40 -17.24 16.50
CA GLY A 651 -25.02 -17.30 15.09
C GLY A 651 -26.01 -18.02 14.17
N LEU A 652 -25.82 -17.87 12.87
CA LEU A 652 -26.51 -18.61 11.81
C LEU A 652 -25.74 -19.87 11.38
N GLY A 653 -24.42 -19.90 11.60
CA GLY A 653 -23.50 -20.97 11.21
C GLY A 653 -22.61 -21.45 12.34
N GLY A 654 -21.44 -22.00 11.99
CA GLY A 654 -20.41 -22.39 12.96
C GLY A 654 -19.62 -21.17 13.44
N MET A 655 -18.69 -20.70 12.61
CA MET A 655 -18.10 -19.37 12.74
C MET A 655 -18.94 -18.34 11.97
N ASP A 656 -19.25 -17.21 12.61
CA ASP A 656 -19.99 -16.10 12.02
C ASP A 656 -19.28 -14.76 12.18
N VAL A 657 -19.63 -13.78 11.35
CA VAL A 657 -19.18 -12.39 11.50
C VAL A 657 -20.04 -11.68 12.56
N TYR A 658 -19.38 -11.13 13.56
CA TYR A 658 -19.92 -10.24 14.58
C TYR A 658 -19.36 -8.82 14.39
N ARG A 659 -20.03 -7.84 14.98
CA ARG A 659 -19.52 -6.46 15.04
C ARG A 659 -19.77 -5.85 16.41
N SER A 660 -18.91 -4.93 16.81
CA SER A 660 -19.12 -4.07 17.98
C SER A 660 -18.89 -2.61 17.59
N ARG A 661 -19.71 -1.73 18.14
CA ARG A 661 -19.55 -0.29 17.95
C ARG A 661 -18.41 0.23 18.81
N ALA A 662 -17.48 0.94 18.19
CA ALA A 662 -16.38 1.61 18.88
C ALA A 662 -16.76 3.07 19.18
N VAL A 663 -16.59 3.49 20.43
CA VAL A 663 -16.87 4.84 20.92
C VAL A 663 -15.67 5.32 21.74
N GLY A 664 -14.80 6.11 21.12
CA GLY A 664 -13.48 6.40 21.69
C GLY A 664 -12.67 5.10 21.80
N ASP A 665 -12.14 4.82 22.99
CA ASP A 665 -11.36 3.59 23.27
C ASP A 665 -12.21 2.43 23.81
N ALA A 666 -13.55 2.59 23.84
CA ALA A 666 -14.48 1.60 24.37
C ALA A 666 -15.26 0.89 23.26
N PHE A 667 -15.62 -0.37 23.52
CA PHE A 667 -16.46 -1.20 22.65
C PHE A 667 -17.81 -1.47 23.31
N GLN A 668 -18.88 -1.41 22.53
CA GLN A 668 -20.21 -1.86 22.97
C GLN A 668 -20.32 -3.39 22.94
N VAL A 669 -21.42 -3.93 23.46
CA VAL A 669 -21.69 -5.37 23.41
C VAL A 669 -21.72 -5.82 21.94
N PRO A 670 -20.95 -6.87 21.56
CA PRO A 670 -20.98 -7.37 20.21
C PRO A 670 -22.35 -7.90 19.77
N GLU A 671 -22.69 -7.68 18.51
CA GLU A 671 -23.91 -8.16 17.86
C GLU A 671 -23.59 -8.95 16.59
N ASN A 672 -24.42 -9.95 16.26
CA ASN A 672 -24.27 -10.72 15.03
C ASN A 672 -24.53 -9.82 13.81
N ALA A 673 -23.71 -9.94 12.75
CA ALA A 673 -23.82 -9.10 11.56
C ALA A 673 -25.08 -9.38 10.70
N GLY A 674 -25.84 -10.42 11.02
CA GLY A 674 -27.12 -10.77 10.42
C GLY A 674 -27.01 -11.55 9.10
N PRO A 675 -28.14 -12.01 8.55
CA PRO A 675 -28.21 -12.98 7.44
C PRO A 675 -27.82 -12.43 6.07
N LEU A 676 -27.56 -11.12 5.95
CA LEU A 676 -26.99 -10.56 4.73
C LEU A 676 -25.47 -10.80 4.67
N VAL A 677 -24.81 -10.80 5.83
CA VAL A 677 -23.38 -11.09 5.97
C VAL A 677 -23.17 -12.60 6.16
N ASN A 678 -23.83 -13.14 7.18
CA ASN A 678 -23.71 -14.53 7.61
C ASN A 678 -24.66 -15.47 6.86
N SER A 679 -24.33 -16.75 6.85
CA SER A 679 -25.07 -17.84 6.25
C SER A 679 -25.15 -19.03 7.21
N ALA A 680 -25.72 -20.15 6.76
CA ALA A 680 -25.69 -21.41 7.54
C ALA A 680 -24.33 -22.12 7.51
N ALA A 681 -23.36 -21.57 6.76
CA ALA A 681 -22.01 -22.07 6.61
C ALA A 681 -21.05 -21.33 7.57
N ASN A 682 -19.75 -21.60 7.52
CA ASN A 682 -18.78 -20.77 8.23
C ASN A 682 -18.53 -19.50 7.41
N ASP A 683 -18.72 -18.34 8.04
CA ASP A 683 -18.46 -17.01 7.48
C ASP A 683 -17.49 -16.27 8.38
N PHE A 684 -16.27 -16.04 7.87
CA PHE A 684 -15.17 -15.56 8.69
C PHE A 684 -14.20 -14.65 7.95
N SER A 685 -13.22 -14.12 8.69
CA SER A 685 -12.19 -13.21 8.21
C SER A 685 -12.76 -12.01 7.43
N PRO A 686 -13.62 -11.20 8.08
CA PRO A 686 -14.14 -9.99 7.48
C PRO A 686 -12.97 -9.10 7.07
N SER A 687 -13.07 -8.37 5.95
CA SER A 687 -12.10 -7.36 5.55
C SER A 687 -12.81 -6.19 4.86
N PRO A 688 -13.26 -5.17 5.63
CA PRO A 688 -13.92 -4.00 5.09
C PRO A 688 -12.94 -3.14 4.28
N ALA A 689 -13.37 -2.66 3.11
CA ALA A 689 -12.58 -1.79 2.25
C ALA A 689 -12.59 -0.32 2.73
N CYS A 690 -11.60 0.45 2.27
CA CYS A 690 -11.36 1.87 2.60
C CYS A 690 -12.54 2.82 2.42
N HIS A 691 -13.62 2.47 1.72
CA HIS A 691 -14.78 3.35 1.58
C HIS A 691 -15.97 2.95 2.47
N GLY A 692 -15.86 1.85 3.23
CA GLY A 692 -16.96 1.33 4.06
C GLY A 692 -18.12 0.71 3.26
N SER A 693 -18.06 0.76 1.93
CA SER A 693 -19.05 0.26 0.98
C SER A 693 -18.76 -1.14 0.45
N LEU A 694 -17.70 -1.81 0.92
CA LEU A 694 -17.34 -3.16 0.50
C LEU A 694 -16.79 -3.94 1.69
N LEU A 695 -17.26 -5.17 1.89
CA LEU A 695 -16.75 -6.13 2.87
C LEU A 695 -16.36 -7.40 2.14
N LEU A 696 -15.12 -7.84 2.29
CA LEU A 696 -14.74 -9.20 1.94
C LEU A 696 -15.05 -10.13 3.11
N VAL A 697 -15.56 -11.32 2.82
CA VAL A 697 -15.77 -12.40 3.78
C VAL A 697 -15.28 -13.69 3.15
N VAL A 698 -14.57 -14.51 3.91
CA VAL A 698 -14.27 -15.89 3.52
C VAL A 698 -15.44 -16.76 3.94
N SER A 699 -15.97 -17.56 3.02
CA SER A 699 -17.12 -18.43 3.30
C SER A 699 -16.94 -19.80 2.65
N ASP A 700 -17.35 -20.85 3.35
CA ASP A 700 -17.44 -22.22 2.82
C ASP A 700 -18.84 -22.58 2.28
N ARG A 701 -19.67 -21.56 2.01
CA ARG A 701 -20.99 -21.72 1.39
C ARG A 701 -20.90 -22.43 0.04
N LYS A 702 -21.78 -23.42 -0.19
CA LYS A 702 -21.83 -24.22 -1.42
C LYS A 702 -22.45 -23.53 -2.64
N ALA A 703 -22.56 -22.19 -2.63
CA ALA A 703 -23.42 -21.42 -3.54
C ALA A 703 -23.16 -21.68 -5.04
N ASP A 704 -21.95 -22.15 -5.42
CA ASP A 704 -21.53 -22.35 -6.81
C ASP A 704 -21.04 -23.78 -7.12
N GLY A 705 -21.36 -24.77 -6.29
CA GLY A 705 -20.93 -26.18 -6.50
C GLY A 705 -19.44 -26.46 -6.23
N ALA A 706 -18.70 -25.49 -5.69
CA ALA A 706 -17.29 -25.63 -5.32
C ALA A 706 -17.09 -26.38 -3.97
N GLN A 707 -15.93 -27.03 -3.80
CA GLN A 707 -15.53 -27.74 -2.58
C GLN A 707 -14.47 -26.96 -1.79
N GLY A 708 -14.83 -26.22 -0.73
CA GLY A 708 -13.90 -25.52 0.17
C GLY A 708 -14.15 -24.01 0.30
N PRO A 709 -13.47 -23.30 1.23
CA PRO A 709 -13.69 -21.87 1.47
C PRO A 709 -13.25 -20.99 0.29
N ARG A 710 -13.98 -19.88 0.07
CA ARG A 710 -13.75 -18.92 -1.01
C ARG A 710 -13.91 -17.47 -0.55
N LEU A 711 -13.35 -16.54 -1.33
CA LEU A 711 -13.54 -15.11 -1.10
C LEU A 711 -14.86 -14.63 -1.71
N TYR A 712 -15.69 -14.01 -0.87
CA TYR A 712 -16.92 -13.36 -1.25
C TYR A 712 -16.83 -11.87 -1.00
N THR A 713 -17.39 -11.10 -1.93
CA THR A 713 -17.52 -9.65 -1.84
C THR A 713 -18.96 -9.29 -1.49
N GLN A 714 -19.14 -8.37 -0.55
CA GLN A 714 -20.42 -7.76 -0.25
C GLN A 714 -20.31 -6.26 -0.43
N VAL A 715 -21.22 -5.67 -1.20
CA VAL A 715 -21.25 -4.22 -1.41
C VAL A 715 -22.28 -3.62 -0.46
N ALA A 716 -21.83 -2.76 0.44
CA ALA A 716 -22.70 -1.90 1.22
C ALA A 716 -23.10 -0.68 0.38
N ARG A 717 -24.40 -0.40 0.32
CA ARG A 717 -24.90 0.84 -0.27
C ARG A 717 -24.90 1.94 0.78
N GLU A 718 -24.27 3.08 0.46
CA GLU A 718 -24.36 4.26 1.31
C GLU A 718 -25.77 4.83 1.21
N LEU A 719 -26.48 4.87 2.34
CA LEU A 719 -27.76 5.59 2.43
C LEU A 719 -27.45 7.08 2.29
N VAL A 720 -27.85 7.67 1.17
CA VAL A 720 -27.71 9.12 0.97
C VAL A 720 -28.80 9.80 1.81
N THR A 721 -28.42 10.81 2.59
CA THR A 721 -29.40 11.72 3.17
C THR A 721 -30.08 12.47 2.04
N VAL A 722 -31.32 12.11 1.75
CA VAL A 722 -32.16 12.92 0.88
C VAL A 722 -32.91 13.89 1.78
N THR A 723 -32.60 15.18 1.61
CA THR A 723 -33.37 16.25 2.24
C THR A 723 -34.58 16.54 1.36
N GLU A 724 -35.66 15.76 1.51
CA GLU A 724 -36.92 16.11 0.82
C GLU A 724 -37.61 17.26 1.56
N GLY A 725 -37.27 18.48 1.15
CA GLY A 725 -38.14 19.62 1.38
C GLY A 725 -39.22 19.66 0.31
N TRP A 726 -40.32 18.90 0.44
CA TRP A 726 -41.48 19.11 -0.45
C TRP A 726 -41.95 20.58 -0.39
N ARG A 727 -41.73 21.23 0.76
CA ARG A 727 -41.97 22.67 0.98
C ARG A 727 -40.92 23.60 0.37
N ALA A 728 -39.70 23.13 0.05
CA ALA A 728 -38.66 23.96 -0.57
C ALA A 728 -38.94 24.19 -2.06
N ARG A 729 -39.39 23.15 -2.77
CA ARG A 729 -39.91 23.27 -4.15
C ARG A 729 -41.18 24.12 -4.23
N VAL A 730 -42.09 23.96 -3.27
CA VAL A 730 -43.29 24.81 -3.15
C VAL A 730 -42.89 26.25 -2.78
N ALA A 731 -41.88 26.46 -1.94
CA ALA A 731 -41.40 27.80 -1.60
C ALA A 731 -40.81 28.53 -2.81
N GLU A 732 -39.99 27.89 -3.65
CA GLU A 732 -39.40 28.53 -4.83
C GLU A 732 -40.44 28.90 -5.90
N GLU A 733 -41.37 27.99 -6.23
CA GLU A 733 -42.41 28.28 -7.23
C GLU A 733 -43.46 29.29 -6.73
N TRP A 734 -43.80 29.27 -5.44
CA TRP A 734 -44.74 30.23 -4.86
C TRP A 734 -44.10 31.59 -4.53
N LEU A 735 -42.80 31.67 -4.25
CA LEU A 735 -42.07 32.95 -4.13
C LEU A 735 -42.08 33.71 -5.45
N PHE A 736 -41.94 33.00 -6.57
CA PHE A 736 -42.09 33.60 -7.89
C PHE A 736 -43.54 34.07 -8.14
N GLY A 737 -44.53 33.22 -7.83
CA GLY A 737 -45.96 33.56 -7.97
C GLY A 737 -46.43 34.73 -7.10
N LEU A 738 -46.02 34.77 -5.83
CA LEU A 738 -46.33 35.86 -4.89
C LEU A 738 -45.58 37.15 -5.24
N GLY A 739 -44.34 37.06 -5.72
CA GLY A 739 -43.58 38.20 -6.25
C GLY A 739 -44.28 38.83 -7.47
N VAL A 740 -44.77 38.00 -8.39
CA VAL A 740 -45.57 38.46 -9.53
C VAL A 740 -46.91 39.06 -9.08
N ALA A 741 -47.62 38.42 -8.15
CA ALA A 741 -48.89 38.94 -7.63
C ALA A 741 -48.73 40.27 -6.88
N ALA A 742 -47.66 40.43 -6.08
CA ALA A 742 -47.33 41.67 -5.39
C ALA A 742 -46.94 42.77 -6.40
N ALA A 743 -46.17 42.45 -7.43
CA ALA A 743 -45.85 43.40 -8.50
C ALA A 743 -47.10 43.86 -9.26
N VAL A 744 -48.03 42.94 -9.57
CA VAL A 744 -49.31 43.24 -10.21
C VAL A 744 -50.19 44.12 -9.31
N LEU A 745 -50.26 43.84 -8.00
CA LEU A 745 -50.99 44.65 -7.03
C LEU A 745 -50.40 46.05 -6.87
N ILE A 746 -49.07 46.18 -6.83
CA ILE A 746 -48.36 47.47 -6.80
C ILE A 746 -48.64 48.27 -8.07
N LEU A 747 -48.60 47.62 -9.25
CA LEU A 747 -48.92 48.26 -10.52
C LEU A 747 -50.40 48.67 -10.61
N LEU A 748 -51.33 47.86 -10.08
CA LEU A 748 -52.75 48.20 -9.98
C LEU A 748 -53.00 49.37 -9.02
N LEU A 749 -52.34 49.40 -7.86
CA LEU A 749 -52.40 50.53 -6.93
C LEU A 749 -51.79 51.79 -7.55
N ALA A 750 -50.65 51.69 -8.22
CA ALA A 750 -50.03 52.79 -8.95
C ALA A 750 -50.94 53.30 -10.09
N TRP A 751 -51.61 52.40 -10.81
CA TRP A 751 -52.58 52.73 -11.84
C TRP A 751 -53.83 53.42 -11.27
N ILE A 752 -54.39 52.93 -10.16
CA ILE A 752 -55.53 53.55 -9.48
C ILE A 752 -55.16 54.95 -8.95
N ILE A 753 -53.95 55.11 -8.38
CA ILE A 753 -53.44 56.41 -7.92
C ILE A 753 -53.21 57.36 -9.11
N ALA A 754 -52.64 56.87 -10.21
CA ALA A 754 -52.42 57.64 -11.43
C ALA A 754 -53.74 58.05 -12.11
N TRP A 755 -54.72 57.15 -12.15
CA TRP A 755 -56.07 57.40 -12.65
C TRP A 755 -56.83 58.40 -11.76
N GLY A 756 -56.69 58.29 -10.44
CA GLY A 756 -57.19 59.27 -9.47
C GLY A 756 -56.53 60.66 -9.57
N ARG A 757 -55.28 60.72 -10.04
CA ARG A 757 -54.60 62.00 -10.36
C ARG A 757 -55.06 62.56 -11.71
N LYS A 758 -55.25 61.72 -12.73
CA LYS A 758 -55.70 62.12 -14.08
C LYS A 758 -57.14 62.67 -14.07
N THR A 759 -58.00 62.11 -13.23
CA THR A 759 -59.37 62.60 -12.98
C THR A 759 -59.41 63.91 -12.17
N ARG A 760 -58.33 64.29 -11.47
CA ARG A 760 -58.17 65.62 -10.85
C ARG A 760 -57.65 66.69 -11.82
N THR A 761 -56.92 66.29 -12.88
CA THR A 761 -56.37 67.23 -13.88
C THR A 761 -57.27 67.42 -15.11
N GLY A 762 -58.35 66.65 -15.26
CA GLY A 762 -59.40 66.87 -16.25
C GLY A 762 -60.46 67.92 -15.85
N ALA A 763 -60.28 68.59 -14.71
CA ALA A 763 -61.11 69.70 -14.23
C ALA A 763 -60.26 70.96 -14.02
N ARG A 764 -59.51 71.33 -15.07
CA ARG A 764 -58.96 72.66 -15.34
C ARG A 764 -58.85 72.83 -16.86
N VAL A 765 -59.86 73.46 -17.45
CA VAL A 765 -59.62 74.55 -18.42
C VAL A 765 -59.32 75.77 -17.58
#